data_AF-A0A803NWL2-F1
#
_entry.id   AF-A0A803NWL2-F1
#
_cell.length_a   1.000
_cell.length_b   1.000
_cell.length_c   1.000
_cell.angle_alpha   90.00
_cell.angle_beta   90.00
_cell.angle_gamma   90.00
#
_symmetry.space_group_name_H-M   'P 1'
#
loop_
_entity.id
_entity.type
_entity.pdbx_description
1 polymer ?
#
loop_
_entity_poly.entity_id
_entity_poly.type
_entity_poly.pdbx_seq_one_letter_code
_entity_poly.pdbx_strand_id
1 'polypeptide(L)'
;MGSLTKVGNGNFDYSFKILLIGDSGVGKSSILLSFISNCVHHDLSPTIGVDFKIKLLSVGGKRLKLTIWDTAGQERFGTVISSYYRGAHGIILVYDVTRRETFTNLSNTWAKEVELYSTNPNCIKILVGNKVDKDKERAVSREEGIALAQEHKSLFLECSAKTRENVEQCFKELVLKLEGRNKGRRGSLIKTNAFPDWPLMAVLVEHVEGQRDLIINKSVWHLSDTAIKNVYIGYMLFTGWGCLVFGSMKDPFYDSESYRGDGGDGTGHWIYDKQEDIEETARSELWREELIEEIEQKVITINGMFPGPLINATTNDFIHVNVFNNMDEPLLFTWNGIQQRLNSWQDGVSGTNCPIKAGSNWTYVFQTKDQIGSFFYFPSLHYQKAAGGFGPIRVNNRNVIAVPFPKPEAEFDLLIGDWSYDSYKDIRSQLKTLEMAYLTAPPDRILMNGKGPYMDPLTKTHESFTVTKGKTYRFRISNVGVAWSFNFRIQNHTMQLVETEGSYTNQIMLDSLDVHVGQSYSVLVTADQDASDFYIVAEPRFFYNGSEYSRYGVAILHYDNSTTPAMGPLPNGPYPFDIESSINQAKSIRWNMTTGAARPNRQGSFNVTHVTISQTFTFTASKAEIGGVPRYTVNNVAYLTPKTPLKLADHFSNTSGVFELDKFPTNSTNPVPVEGTFVATGNHRDWVELVFENWSDEMDSWHLDGFSFYVVGFGIAEWSPEVRSTYNLYDPVVRSTVQLFPSSWTAVYVYLDNPGIWNLRSQKLKNWYLGAELYLRVYDADPNPAKERASPDNLLRCGNFELPPSVLSQPLNSFSGSPSTAFNLHNAWFHIVMICISVILSLCSSI
;
A
#
# COMPACT_ATOMS: atom_id res chain seq x y z
N MET A 1 -7.03 -41.32 -44.88
CA MET A 1 -7.65 -40.30 -45.77
C MET A 1 -8.94 -39.84 -45.11
N GLY A 2 -9.08 -38.53 -44.87
CA GLY A 2 -10.20 -37.91 -44.16
C GLY A 2 -9.73 -36.83 -43.17
N SER A 3 -9.55 -35.62 -43.68
CA SER A 3 -9.06 -34.42 -42.97
C SER A 3 -10.10 -33.84 -42.02
N LEU A 4 -9.72 -33.60 -40.75
CA LEU A 4 -10.37 -32.62 -39.86
C LEU A 4 -9.29 -31.92 -39.04
N THR A 5 -9.25 -30.62 -39.21
CA THR A 5 -8.26 -29.63 -38.80
C THR A 5 -8.22 -29.40 -37.28
N LYS A 6 -7.03 -29.54 -36.68
CA LYS A 6 -6.67 -28.98 -35.36
C LYS A 6 -6.78 -27.45 -35.41
N VAL A 7 -7.66 -26.87 -34.60
CA VAL A 7 -7.61 -25.44 -34.25
C VAL A 7 -6.58 -25.28 -33.13
N GLY A 8 -5.38 -24.81 -33.49
CA GLY A 8 -4.24 -24.65 -32.58
C GLY A 8 -4.25 -23.35 -31.79
N ASN A 9 -3.70 -23.43 -30.56
CA ASN A 9 -3.45 -22.34 -29.63
C ASN A 9 -2.79 -21.10 -30.27
N GLY A 10 -3.26 -19.94 -29.85
CA GLY A 10 -3.07 -18.63 -30.49
C GLY A 10 -1.72 -17.94 -30.31
N ASN A 11 -0.63 -18.49 -30.86
CA ASN A 11 0.65 -17.78 -30.99
C ASN A 11 0.52 -16.56 -31.94
N PHE A 12 0.62 -15.31 -31.47
CA PHE A 12 0.53 -14.12 -32.32
C PHE A 12 1.92 -13.65 -32.78
N ASP A 13 2.03 -13.19 -34.02
CA ASP A 13 3.28 -12.82 -34.67
C ASP A 13 3.81 -11.45 -34.24
N TYR A 14 2.93 -10.49 -33.93
CA TYR A 14 3.29 -9.17 -33.39
C TYR A 14 2.25 -8.63 -32.40
N SER A 15 2.70 -7.77 -31.49
CA SER A 15 1.88 -7.02 -30.53
C SER A 15 2.08 -5.52 -30.71
N PHE A 16 1.01 -4.74 -30.83
CA PHE A 16 1.07 -3.29 -31.01
C PHE A 16 0.22 -2.56 -29.97
N LYS A 17 0.81 -1.53 -29.34
CA LYS A 17 0.13 -0.60 -28.44
C LYS A 17 -0.43 0.59 -29.21
N ILE A 18 -1.74 0.82 -29.13
CA ILE A 18 -2.44 1.92 -29.81
C ILE A 18 -3.10 2.82 -28.75
N LEU A 19 -2.97 4.14 -28.90
CA LEU A 19 -3.59 5.13 -28.01
C LEU A 19 -4.60 5.99 -28.78
N LEU A 20 -5.79 6.18 -28.24
CA LEU A 20 -6.83 7.09 -28.76
C LEU A 20 -6.82 8.39 -27.96
N ILE A 21 -6.69 9.54 -28.63
CA ILE A 21 -6.69 10.87 -28.00
C ILE A 21 -7.59 11.86 -28.76
N GLY A 22 -7.98 12.95 -28.09
CA GLY A 22 -8.88 13.98 -28.61
C GLY A 22 -9.91 14.43 -27.57
N ASP A 23 -10.62 15.51 -27.84
CA ASP A 23 -11.55 16.14 -26.89
C ASP A 23 -12.67 15.22 -26.38
N SER A 24 -13.30 15.63 -25.30
CA SER A 24 -14.45 14.91 -24.74
C SER A 24 -15.62 14.92 -25.74
N GLY A 25 -16.32 13.79 -25.84
CA GLY A 25 -17.50 13.64 -26.70
C GLY A 25 -17.23 13.57 -28.22
N VAL A 26 -15.96 13.50 -28.67
CA VAL A 26 -15.64 13.29 -30.10
C VAL A 26 -15.95 11.88 -30.59
N GLY A 27 -16.11 10.91 -29.68
CA GLY A 27 -16.52 9.54 -29.97
C GLY A 27 -15.40 8.50 -30.01
N LYS A 28 -14.30 8.72 -29.27
CA LYS A 28 -13.17 7.77 -29.14
C LYS A 28 -13.61 6.39 -28.65
N SER A 29 -14.33 6.35 -27.53
CA SER A 29 -14.91 5.12 -26.96
C SER A 29 -15.89 4.46 -27.91
N SER A 30 -16.69 5.25 -28.64
CA SER A 30 -17.63 4.74 -29.65
C SER A 30 -16.91 4.08 -30.82
N ILE A 31 -15.81 4.66 -31.30
CA ILE A 31 -14.95 4.06 -32.34
C ILE A 31 -14.35 2.74 -31.83
N LEU A 32 -13.81 2.73 -30.61
CA LEU A 32 -13.21 1.53 -30.00
C LEU A 32 -14.24 0.40 -29.85
N LEU A 33 -15.41 0.70 -29.29
CA LEU A 33 -16.47 -0.29 -29.08
C LEU A 33 -17.06 -0.78 -30.41
N SER A 34 -17.23 0.10 -31.39
CA SER A 34 -17.67 -0.27 -32.75
C SER A 34 -16.67 -1.22 -33.43
N PHE A 35 -15.38 -0.99 -33.22
CA PHE A 35 -14.31 -1.85 -33.72
C PHE A 35 -14.27 -3.23 -33.03
N ILE A 36 -14.53 -3.29 -31.72
CA ILE A 36 -14.46 -4.55 -30.96
C ILE A 36 -15.71 -5.40 -31.13
N SER A 37 -16.89 -4.82 -30.88
CA SER A 37 -18.11 -5.55 -30.55
C SER A 37 -19.04 -5.83 -31.72
N ASN A 38 -18.72 -5.37 -32.93
CA ASN A 38 -19.57 -5.48 -34.13
C ASN A 38 -21.02 -4.94 -33.97
N CYS A 39 -21.34 -4.27 -32.86
CA CYS A 39 -22.65 -3.71 -32.53
C CYS A 39 -22.55 -2.20 -32.30
N VAL A 40 -23.64 -1.47 -32.56
CA VAL A 40 -23.74 -0.03 -32.33
C VAL A 40 -24.31 0.21 -30.93
N HIS A 41 -23.58 0.93 -30.09
CA HIS A 41 -24.02 1.30 -28.74
C HIS A 41 -24.64 2.70 -28.76
N HIS A 42 -25.91 2.79 -28.41
CA HIS A 42 -26.60 4.06 -28.16
C HIS A 42 -26.53 4.34 -26.65
N ASP A 43 -26.06 5.54 -26.28
CA ASP A 43 -25.89 6.04 -24.91
C ASP A 43 -24.67 5.50 -24.10
N LEU A 44 -23.49 6.01 -24.45
CA LEU A 44 -22.28 5.87 -23.63
C LEU A 44 -22.12 7.08 -22.71
N SER A 45 -21.93 6.83 -21.41
CA SER A 45 -21.49 7.86 -20.45
C SER A 45 -20.07 8.34 -20.78
N PRO A 46 -19.70 9.60 -20.52
CA PRO A 46 -18.33 10.08 -20.71
C PRO A 46 -17.30 9.22 -19.99
N THR A 47 -16.20 8.88 -20.65
CA THR A 47 -15.10 8.11 -20.06
C THR A 47 -14.45 8.90 -18.92
N ILE A 48 -14.43 8.30 -17.73
CA ILE A 48 -13.70 8.81 -16.57
C ILE A 48 -12.38 8.03 -16.49
N GLY A 49 -11.25 8.71 -16.70
CA GLY A 49 -9.93 8.06 -16.71
C GLY A 49 -9.55 7.43 -18.06
N VAL A 50 -9.06 6.19 -18.07
CA VAL A 50 -8.61 5.46 -19.27
C VAL A 50 -9.20 4.05 -19.28
N ASP A 51 -9.77 3.61 -20.41
CA ASP A 51 -10.24 2.23 -20.62
C ASP A 51 -9.25 1.45 -21.51
N PHE A 52 -9.15 0.15 -21.28
CA PHE A 52 -8.21 -0.75 -21.95
C PHE A 52 -8.95 -1.92 -22.62
N LYS A 53 -8.59 -2.20 -23.87
CA LYS A 53 -9.14 -3.34 -24.62
C LYS A 53 -8.10 -4.04 -25.48
N ILE A 54 -8.28 -5.34 -25.67
CA ILE A 54 -7.43 -6.19 -26.53
C ILE A 54 -8.25 -6.67 -27.73
N LYS A 55 -7.71 -6.52 -28.94
CA LYS A 55 -8.29 -7.08 -30.17
C LYS A 55 -7.23 -7.91 -30.91
N LEU A 56 -7.57 -9.14 -31.25
CA LEU A 56 -6.77 -9.97 -32.14
C LEU A 56 -7.24 -9.76 -33.59
N LEU A 57 -6.31 -9.47 -34.49
CA LEU A 57 -6.55 -9.31 -35.93
C LEU A 57 -5.67 -10.27 -36.72
N SER A 58 -6.09 -10.60 -37.94
CA SER A 58 -5.23 -11.24 -38.93
C SER A 58 -5.09 -10.30 -40.13
N VAL A 59 -3.86 -9.83 -40.39
CA VAL A 59 -3.55 -8.92 -41.51
C VAL A 59 -2.32 -9.47 -42.23
N GLY A 60 -2.38 -9.59 -43.56
CA GLY A 60 -1.26 -10.11 -44.36
C GLY A 60 -0.84 -11.56 -44.04
N GLY A 61 -1.75 -12.38 -43.51
CA GLY A 61 -1.47 -13.76 -43.09
C GLY A 61 -0.82 -13.90 -41.71
N LYS A 62 -0.62 -12.80 -40.97
CA LYS A 62 -0.05 -12.77 -39.63
C LYS A 62 -1.11 -12.47 -38.57
N ARG A 63 -1.01 -13.12 -37.41
CA ARG A 63 -1.88 -12.88 -36.24
C ARG A 63 -1.30 -11.75 -35.40
N LEU A 64 -2.06 -10.68 -35.20
CA LEU A 64 -1.62 -9.46 -34.52
C LEU A 64 -2.46 -9.24 -33.26
N LYS A 65 -1.80 -8.89 -32.15
CA LYS A 65 -2.44 -8.48 -30.91
C LYS A 65 -2.40 -6.95 -30.79
N LEU A 66 -3.56 -6.30 -30.82
CA LEU A 66 -3.67 -4.87 -30.57
C LEU A 66 -4.09 -4.62 -29.12
N THR A 67 -3.30 -3.83 -28.40
CA THR A 67 -3.66 -3.28 -27.08
C THR A 67 -4.06 -1.82 -27.26
N ILE A 68 -5.35 -1.52 -27.12
CA ILE A 68 -5.92 -0.21 -27.44
C ILE A 68 -6.33 0.48 -26.14
N TRP A 69 -5.81 1.69 -25.95
CA TRP A 69 -6.03 2.54 -24.77
C TRP A 69 -6.93 3.72 -25.16
N ASP A 70 -8.11 3.82 -24.55
CA ASP A 70 -9.08 4.90 -24.75
C ASP A 70 -9.03 5.90 -23.61
N THR A 71 -8.74 7.18 -23.89
CA THR A 71 -8.52 8.20 -22.87
C THR A 71 -9.73 9.12 -22.67
N ALA A 72 -9.91 9.62 -21.44
CA ALA A 72 -10.83 10.72 -21.17
C ALA A 72 -10.37 11.98 -21.92
N GLY A 73 -11.27 12.57 -22.72
CA GLY A 73 -10.96 13.77 -23.51
C GLY A 73 -11.10 15.09 -22.73
N GLN A 74 -11.04 15.05 -21.40
CA GLN A 74 -11.13 16.26 -20.58
C GLN A 74 -9.72 16.79 -20.29
N GLU A 75 -9.52 18.05 -20.64
CA GLU A 75 -8.31 18.85 -20.50
C GLU A 75 -7.82 18.99 -19.04
N ARG A 76 -8.63 18.60 -18.05
CA ARG A 76 -8.34 18.76 -16.61
C ARG A 76 -7.50 17.63 -15.98
N PHE A 77 -7.13 16.60 -16.74
CA PHE A 77 -6.40 15.42 -16.25
C PHE A 77 -5.04 15.16 -16.94
N GLY A 78 -4.42 16.19 -17.53
CA GLY A 78 -3.19 16.08 -18.34
C GLY A 78 -2.05 15.25 -17.72
N THR A 79 -1.89 15.24 -16.39
CA THR A 79 -0.86 14.47 -15.70
C THR A 79 -1.07 12.95 -15.80
N VAL A 80 -2.31 12.46 -15.77
CA VAL A 80 -2.64 11.02 -15.81
C VAL A 80 -2.45 10.44 -17.21
N ILE A 81 -2.76 11.23 -18.25
CA ILE A 81 -2.71 10.80 -19.66
C ILE A 81 -1.26 10.70 -20.17
N SER A 82 -0.34 11.52 -19.66
CA SER A 82 1.08 11.58 -20.07
C SER A 82 1.80 10.21 -20.06
N SER A 83 1.50 9.36 -19.07
CA SER A 83 2.11 8.04 -18.90
C SER A 83 1.77 7.06 -20.04
N TYR A 84 0.59 7.20 -20.67
CA TYR A 84 0.11 6.25 -21.67
C TYR A 84 0.75 6.44 -23.05
N TYR A 85 1.28 7.64 -23.33
CA TYR A 85 2.06 7.92 -24.54
C TYR A 85 3.36 7.11 -24.60
N ARG A 86 3.93 6.71 -23.46
CA ARG A 86 5.16 5.92 -23.39
C ARG A 86 4.99 4.57 -24.07
N GLY A 87 5.85 4.28 -25.05
CA GLY A 87 5.84 3.02 -25.79
C GLY A 87 4.63 2.81 -26.71
N ALA A 88 3.83 3.84 -27.00
CA ALA A 88 2.77 3.74 -28.01
C ALA A 88 3.38 3.50 -29.40
N HIS A 89 2.88 2.47 -30.10
CA HIS A 89 3.29 2.14 -31.46
C HIS A 89 2.47 2.96 -32.48
N GLY A 90 1.17 3.13 -32.21
CA GLY A 90 0.29 3.99 -33.00
C GLY A 90 -0.56 4.93 -32.13
N ILE A 91 -0.85 6.12 -32.63
CA ILE A 91 -1.71 7.11 -31.98
C ILE A 91 -2.82 7.53 -32.95
N ILE A 92 -4.07 7.48 -32.49
CA ILE A 92 -5.27 7.88 -33.22
C ILE A 92 -5.78 9.19 -32.61
N LEU A 93 -5.67 10.29 -33.36
CA LEU A 93 -6.20 11.60 -32.99
C LEU A 93 -7.62 11.75 -33.55
N VAL A 94 -8.62 11.91 -32.68
CA VAL A 94 -10.02 11.94 -33.08
C VAL A 94 -10.62 13.34 -32.85
N TYR A 95 -11.27 13.89 -33.87
CA TYR A 95 -12.13 15.07 -33.75
C TYR A 95 -13.54 14.79 -34.26
N ASP A 96 -14.46 15.68 -33.92
CA ASP A 96 -15.85 15.62 -34.36
C ASP A 96 -16.06 16.56 -35.56
N VAL A 97 -16.47 16.03 -36.72
CA VAL A 97 -16.63 16.84 -37.95
C VAL A 97 -17.70 17.93 -37.82
N THR A 98 -18.61 17.81 -36.85
CA THR A 98 -19.66 18.79 -36.54
C THR A 98 -19.19 19.89 -35.57
N ARG A 99 -18.02 19.73 -34.92
CA ARG A 99 -17.49 20.67 -33.91
C ARG A 99 -16.08 21.14 -34.26
N ARG A 100 -15.97 22.30 -34.92
CA ARG A 100 -14.69 22.91 -35.34
C ARG A 100 -13.71 23.19 -34.19
N GLU A 101 -14.21 23.45 -32.98
CA GLU A 101 -13.35 23.60 -31.79
C GLU A 101 -12.48 22.36 -31.55
N THR A 102 -13.09 21.17 -31.64
CA THR A 102 -12.38 19.89 -31.42
C THR A 102 -11.30 19.63 -32.47
N PHE A 103 -11.46 20.16 -33.69
CA PHE A 103 -10.45 20.11 -34.74
C PHE A 103 -9.30 21.08 -34.46
N THR A 104 -9.61 22.29 -33.98
CA THR A 104 -8.61 23.31 -33.64
C THR A 104 -7.74 22.87 -32.44
N ASN A 105 -8.35 22.20 -31.46
CA ASN A 105 -7.66 21.67 -30.29
C ASN A 105 -6.68 20.54 -30.61
N LEU A 106 -6.84 19.84 -31.75
CA LEU A 106 -5.88 18.83 -32.17
C LEU A 106 -4.50 19.44 -32.42
N SER A 107 -4.40 20.60 -33.07
CA SER A 107 -3.12 21.29 -33.29
C SER A 107 -2.62 22.01 -32.03
N ASN A 108 -3.52 22.68 -31.33
CA ASN A 108 -3.13 23.57 -30.24
C ASN A 108 -2.73 22.84 -28.96
N THR A 109 -3.32 21.66 -28.73
CA THR A 109 -3.19 20.89 -27.49
C THR A 109 -2.67 19.49 -27.76
N TRP A 110 -3.43 18.65 -28.47
CA TRP A 110 -3.15 17.21 -28.55
C TRP A 110 -1.88 16.87 -29.33
N ALA A 111 -1.59 17.57 -30.42
CA ALA A 111 -0.36 17.38 -31.19
C ALA A 111 0.89 17.71 -30.35
N LYS A 112 0.83 18.77 -29.55
CA LYS A 112 1.93 19.16 -28.64
C LYS A 112 2.12 18.14 -27.53
N GLU A 113 1.05 17.56 -26.97
CA GLU A 113 1.17 16.48 -25.99
C GLU A 113 1.83 15.23 -26.58
N VAL A 114 1.46 14.86 -27.81
CA VAL A 114 2.09 13.72 -28.51
C VAL A 114 3.58 13.98 -28.69
N GLU A 115 3.99 15.20 -29.02
CA GLU A 115 5.40 15.57 -29.16
C GLU A 115 6.15 15.58 -27.83
N LEU A 116 5.50 16.02 -26.75
CA LEU A 116 6.11 16.13 -25.43
C LEU A 116 6.28 14.78 -24.72
N TYR A 117 5.30 13.87 -24.85
CA TYR A 117 5.24 12.64 -24.05
C TYR A 117 5.52 11.34 -24.82
N SER A 118 5.50 11.35 -26.15
CA SER A 118 5.79 10.13 -26.93
C SER A 118 7.28 9.78 -26.89
N THR A 119 7.61 8.67 -26.23
CA THR A 119 9.00 8.17 -26.16
C THR A 119 9.42 7.34 -27.38
N ASN A 120 8.48 7.02 -28.28
CA ASN A 120 8.76 6.24 -29.49
C ASN A 120 8.89 7.15 -30.72
N PRO A 121 10.10 7.38 -31.26
CA PRO A 121 10.29 8.24 -32.42
C PRO A 121 9.69 7.66 -33.71
N ASN A 122 9.35 6.35 -33.72
CA ASN A 122 8.77 5.66 -34.86
C ASN A 122 7.24 5.51 -34.78
N CYS A 123 6.59 6.18 -33.82
CA CYS A 123 5.14 6.13 -33.63
C CYS A 123 4.39 6.59 -34.90
N ILE A 124 3.42 5.78 -35.36
CA ILE A 124 2.56 6.14 -36.50
C ILE A 124 1.33 6.87 -35.99
N LYS A 125 1.06 8.05 -36.54
CA LYS A 125 -0.09 8.89 -36.17
C LYS A 125 -1.15 8.80 -37.27
N ILE A 126 -2.41 8.69 -36.89
CA ILE A 126 -3.57 8.82 -37.80
C ILE A 126 -4.56 9.82 -37.23
N LEU A 127 -4.97 10.77 -38.06
CA LEU A 127 -5.99 11.76 -37.80
C LEU A 127 -7.34 11.23 -38.30
N VAL A 128 -8.35 11.26 -37.42
CA VAL A 128 -9.69 10.71 -37.67
C VAL A 128 -10.76 11.77 -37.47
N GLY A 129 -11.47 12.11 -38.55
CA GLY A 129 -12.70 12.90 -38.47
C GLY A 129 -13.90 11.99 -38.21
N ASN A 130 -14.48 12.03 -37.01
CA ASN A 130 -15.60 11.16 -36.63
C ASN A 130 -16.96 11.85 -36.81
N LYS A 131 -18.03 11.06 -36.89
CA LYS A 131 -19.45 11.47 -37.04
C LYS A 131 -19.83 11.97 -38.44
N VAL A 132 -19.22 11.42 -39.50
CA VAL A 132 -19.59 11.77 -40.88
C VAL A 132 -21.03 11.40 -41.27
N ASP A 133 -21.70 10.57 -40.48
CA ASP A 133 -23.14 10.33 -40.61
C ASP A 133 -23.99 11.60 -40.41
N LYS A 134 -23.40 12.67 -39.87
CA LYS A 134 -24.01 14.00 -39.70
C LYS A 134 -23.50 15.03 -40.70
N ASP A 135 -23.35 14.65 -41.97
CA ASP A 135 -22.78 15.53 -43.01
C ASP A 135 -23.48 16.90 -43.16
N LYS A 136 -24.79 16.97 -42.88
CA LYS A 136 -25.56 18.23 -42.89
C LYS A 136 -25.16 19.23 -41.79
N GLU A 137 -24.57 18.74 -40.70
CA GLU A 137 -24.08 19.52 -39.55
C GLU A 137 -22.55 19.73 -39.62
N ARG A 138 -21.91 19.40 -40.76
CA ARG A 138 -20.47 19.43 -40.93
C ARG A 138 -19.92 20.86 -40.77
N ALA A 139 -19.04 21.04 -39.80
CA ALA A 139 -18.32 22.28 -39.54
C ALA A 139 -16.90 22.25 -40.12
N VAL A 140 -16.30 21.08 -40.34
CA VAL A 140 -14.94 20.91 -40.87
C VAL A 140 -14.98 20.13 -42.19
N SER A 141 -14.44 20.73 -43.25
CA SER A 141 -14.37 20.10 -44.58
C SER A 141 -13.32 18.98 -44.61
N ARG A 142 -13.48 18.06 -45.57
CA ARG A 142 -12.53 16.95 -45.74
C ARG A 142 -11.15 17.47 -46.14
N GLU A 143 -11.12 18.54 -46.94
CA GLU A 143 -9.91 19.22 -47.41
C GLU A 143 -9.11 19.82 -46.23
N GLU A 144 -9.79 20.43 -45.26
CA GLU A 144 -9.16 20.92 -44.02
C GLU A 144 -8.54 19.76 -43.21
N GLY A 145 -9.27 18.64 -43.09
CA GLY A 145 -8.75 17.43 -42.43
C GLY A 145 -7.50 16.87 -43.09
N ILE A 146 -7.47 16.83 -44.44
CA ILE A 146 -6.30 16.39 -45.21
C ILE A 146 -5.13 17.35 -45.02
N ALA A 147 -5.37 18.66 -45.06
CA ALA A 147 -4.34 19.67 -44.86
C ALA A 147 -3.69 19.54 -43.47
N LEU A 148 -4.50 19.33 -42.42
CA LEU A 148 -3.98 19.15 -41.06
C LEU A 148 -3.18 17.86 -40.89
N ALA A 149 -3.60 16.77 -41.53
CA ALA A 149 -2.85 15.52 -41.49
C ALA A 149 -1.48 15.65 -42.18
N GLN A 150 -1.41 16.39 -43.29
CA GLN A 150 -0.16 16.68 -43.99
C GLN A 150 0.80 17.51 -43.12
N GLU A 151 0.28 18.52 -42.42
CA GLU A 151 1.05 19.35 -41.49
C GLU A 151 1.69 18.50 -40.37
N HIS A 152 0.91 17.60 -39.76
CA HIS A 152 1.35 16.76 -38.63
C HIS A 152 2.00 15.43 -39.06
N LYS A 153 2.25 15.23 -40.35
CA LYS A 153 2.80 13.99 -40.94
C LYS A 153 2.04 12.74 -40.49
N SER A 154 0.72 12.84 -40.38
CA SER A 154 -0.18 11.76 -39.98
C SER A 154 -0.98 11.22 -41.16
N LEU A 155 -1.49 9.99 -41.03
CA LEU A 155 -2.49 9.45 -41.97
C LEU A 155 -3.82 10.18 -41.74
N PHE A 156 -4.72 10.17 -42.72
CA PHE A 156 -6.04 10.80 -42.59
C PHE A 156 -7.15 9.84 -43.00
N LEU A 157 -8.19 9.74 -42.17
CA LEU A 157 -9.41 9.02 -42.51
C LEU A 157 -10.63 9.71 -41.89
N GLU A 158 -11.78 9.62 -42.54
CA GLU A 158 -13.06 10.02 -41.95
C GLU A 158 -13.87 8.78 -41.60
N CYS A 159 -14.45 8.75 -40.41
CA CYS A 159 -15.14 7.60 -39.84
C CYS A 159 -16.52 7.99 -39.31
N SER A 160 -17.43 7.02 -39.24
CA SER A 160 -18.61 7.11 -38.37
C SER A 160 -18.66 5.89 -37.46
N ALA A 161 -18.48 6.12 -36.16
CA ALA A 161 -18.69 5.09 -35.15
C ALA A 161 -20.12 4.53 -35.15
N LYS A 162 -21.10 5.31 -35.63
CA LYS A 162 -22.52 4.95 -35.67
C LYS A 162 -22.86 4.05 -36.84
N THR A 163 -22.46 4.43 -38.07
CA THR A 163 -22.71 3.61 -39.27
C THR A 163 -21.63 2.55 -39.49
N ARG A 164 -20.56 2.61 -38.69
CA ARG A 164 -19.33 1.79 -38.79
C ARG A 164 -18.51 2.07 -40.05
N GLU A 165 -18.82 3.14 -40.77
CA GLU A 165 -18.07 3.56 -41.95
C GLU A 165 -16.62 3.85 -41.56
N ASN A 166 -15.69 3.22 -42.28
CA ASN A 166 -14.23 3.36 -42.15
C ASN A 166 -13.62 3.07 -40.78
N VAL A 167 -14.39 2.64 -39.77
CA VAL A 167 -13.88 2.31 -38.43
C VAL A 167 -12.87 1.17 -38.49
N GLU A 168 -13.18 0.07 -39.18
CA GLU A 168 -12.25 -1.06 -39.32
C GLU A 168 -11.04 -0.71 -40.20
N GLN A 169 -11.27 0.10 -41.25
CA GLN A 169 -10.22 0.57 -42.15
C GLN A 169 -9.19 1.42 -41.40
N CYS A 170 -9.63 2.30 -40.49
CA CYS A 170 -8.76 3.13 -39.65
C CYS A 170 -7.70 2.30 -38.91
N PHE A 171 -8.12 1.25 -38.20
CA PHE A 171 -7.19 0.40 -37.46
C PHE A 171 -6.34 -0.47 -38.39
N LYS A 172 -6.91 -0.97 -39.50
CA LYS A 172 -6.17 -1.76 -40.49
C LYS A 172 -5.05 -0.96 -41.16
N GLU A 173 -5.31 0.27 -41.59
CA GLU A 173 -4.28 1.11 -42.24
C GLU A 173 -3.15 1.47 -41.30
N LEU A 174 -3.48 1.81 -40.05
CA LEU A 174 -2.49 2.05 -39.00
C LEU A 174 -1.57 0.84 -38.81
N VAL A 175 -2.17 -0.35 -38.71
CA VAL A 175 -1.43 -1.61 -38.52
C VAL A 175 -0.59 -1.97 -39.74
N LEU A 176 -1.10 -1.82 -40.95
CA LEU A 176 -0.35 -2.07 -42.19
C LEU A 176 0.91 -1.21 -42.28
N LYS A 177 0.82 0.06 -41.85
CA LYS A 177 1.99 0.96 -41.80
C LYS A 177 3.00 0.56 -40.73
N LEU A 178 2.52 0.08 -39.58
CA LEU A 178 3.38 -0.46 -38.51
C LEU A 178 4.14 -1.72 -38.97
N GLU A 179 3.44 -2.65 -39.64
CA GLU A 179 4.07 -3.86 -40.20
C GLU A 179 5.07 -3.55 -41.32
N GLY A 180 4.74 -2.60 -42.20
CA GLY A 180 5.59 -2.20 -43.34
C GLY A 180 6.97 -1.68 -42.91
N ARG A 181 7.06 -0.99 -41.76
CA ARG A 181 8.35 -0.52 -41.19
C ARG A 181 9.14 -1.64 -40.52
N ASN A 182 8.48 -2.62 -39.91
CA ASN A 182 9.15 -3.74 -39.24
C ASN A 182 9.84 -4.72 -40.20
N LYS A 183 9.48 -4.73 -41.50
CA LYS A 183 10.20 -5.51 -42.52
C LYS A 183 11.64 -5.04 -42.77
N GLY A 184 12.00 -3.81 -42.37
CA GLY A 184 13.34 -3.24 -42.54
C GLY A 184 14.33 -3.50 -41.38
N ARG A 185 13.89 -4.12 -40.29
CA ARG A 185 14.72 -4.42 -39.11
C ARG A 185 14.62 -5.91 -38.78
N ARG A 186 15.51 -6.72 -39.38
CA ARG A 186 15.82 -8.04 -38.85
C ARG A 186 16.84 -7.86 -37.71
N GLY A 187 16.35 -7.80 -36.47
CA GLY A 187 17.17 -7.74 -35.27
C GLY A 187 16.42 -7.14 -34.08
N SER A 188 16.37 -7.91 -32.99
CA SER A 188 15.71 -7.66 -31.70
C SER A 188 14.22 -8.04 -31.63
N LEU A 189 13.99 -9.31 -31.26
CA LEU A 189 12.71 -9.77 -30.72
C LEU A 189 12.60 -9.27 -29.28
N ILE A 190 11.74 -8.29 -29.04
CA ILE A 190 11.23 -7.98 -27.71
C ILE A 190 10.08 -8.97 -27.45
N LYS A 191 10.29 -9.94 -26.55
CA LYS A 191 9.21 -10.74 -25.97
C LYS A 191 8.51 -9.88 -24.92
N THR A 192 7.19 -9.74 -25.02
CA THR A 192 6.34 -9.17 -23.98
C THR A 192 5.61 -10.31 -23.29
N ASN A 193 5.95 -10.60 -22.03
CA ASN A 193 5.16 -11.47 -21.17
C ASN A 193 3.98 -10.68 -20.59
N ALA A 194 2.78 -11.22 -20.77
CA ALA A 194 1.57 -10.84 -20.05
C ALA A 194 0.67 -12.07 -20.04
N PHE A 195 0.64 -12.79 -18.92
CA PHE A 195 -0.40 -13.77 -18.64
C PHE A 195 -1.41 -13.16 -17.66
N PRO A 196 -2.72 -13.37 -17.89
CA PRO A 196 -3.75 -13.19 -16.86
C PRO A 196 -3.91 -14.47 -16.02
N ASP A 197 -4.29 -14.30 -14.75
CA ASP A 197 -4.64 -15.37 -13.82
C ASP A 197 -5.62 -16.39 -14.44
N TRP A 198 -5.29 -17.68 -14.38
CA TRP A 198 -6.21 -18.76 -14.76
C TRP A 198 -6.54 -19.63 -13.53
N PRO A 199 -7.78 -19.64 -13.03
CA PRO A 199 -8.23 -20.70 -12.13
C PRO A 199 -8.47 -21.96 -12.99
N LEU A 200 -7.66 -23.00 -12.80
CA LEU A 200 -7.79 -24.27 -13.51
C LEU A 200 -9.15 -24.90 -13.18
N MET A 201 -10.12 -24.77 -14.09
CA MET A 201 -11.42 -25.41 -14.02
C MET A 201 -11.41 -26.69 -14.85
N ALA A 202 -11.76 -27.83 -14.23
CA ALA A 202 -12.02 -29.06 -14.94
C ALA A 202 -13.50 -29.09 -15.35
N VAL A 203 -13.76 -29.31 -16.64
CA VAL A 203 -15.12 -29.41 -17.20
C VAL A 203 -15.34 -30.85 -17.62
N LEU A 204 -16.28 -31.52 -16.95
CA LEU A 204 -16.73 -32.86 -17.33
C LEU A 204 -17.92 -32.73 -18.28
N VAL A 205 -17.82 -33.42 -19.42
CA VAL A 205 -18.80 -33.41 -20.50
C VAL A 205 -19.24 -34.84 -20.73
N GLU A 206 -20.49 -35.14 -20.42
CA GLU A 206 -21.10 -36.44 -20.75
C GLU A 206 -21.76 -36.38 -22.12
N HIS A 207 -21.47 -37.40 -22.95
CA HIS A 207 -22.04 -37.57 -24.28
C HIS A 207 -23.05 -38.71 -24.28
N VAL A 208 -24.05 -38.59 -25.17
CA VAL A 208 -24.91 -39.73 -25.49
C VAL A 208 -24.08 -40.77 -26.21
N GLU A 209 -24.20 -42.04 -25.79
CA GLU A 209 -23.43 -43.13 -26.38
C GLU A 209 -23.73 -43.25 -27.89
N GLY A 210 -22.71 -43.04 -28.71
CA GLY A 210 -22.81 -43.04 -30.18
C GLY A 210 -22.97 -41.68 -30.86
N GLN A 211 -23.13 -40.57 -30.13
CA GLN A 211 -23.20 -39.21 -30.71
C GLN A 211 -22.31 -38.21 -29.96
N ARG A 212 -21.11 -37.94 -30.52
CA ARG A 212 -20.09 -37.05 -29.91
C ARG A 212 -20.46 -35.56 -29.90
N ASP A 213 -21.45 -35.15 -30.69
CA ASP A 213 -21.79 -33.73 -30.88
C ASP A 213 -22.95 -33.25 -29.98
N LEU A 214 -23.56 -34.15 -29.19
CA LEU A 214 -24.66 -33.83 -28.28
C LEU A 214 -24.21 -33.98 -26.82
N ILE A 215 -24.17 -32.85 -26.12
CA ILE A 215 -23.79 -32.74 -24.70
C ILE A 215 -25.07 -32.65 -23.88
N ILE A 216 -25.25 -33.59 -22.95
CA ILE A 216 -26.46 -33.68 -22.12
C ILE A 216 -26.29 -33.01 -20.76
N ASN A 217 -25.07 -32.93 -20.22
CA ASN A 217 -24.78 -32.20 -19.00
C ASN A 217 -23.35 -31.65 -18.99
N LYS A 218 -23.17 -30.45 -18.45
CA LYS A 218 -21.86 -29.78 -18.32
C LYS A 218 -21.71 -29.31 -16.87
N SER A 219 -20.84 -29.97 -16.11
CA SER A 219 -20.52 -29.56 -14.74
C SER A 219 -19.09 -29.06 -14.64
N VAL A 220 -18.89 -28.01 -13.85
CA VAL A 220 -17.60 -27.37 -13.64
C VAL A 220 -17.18 -27.55 -12.19
N TRP A 221 -16.01 -28.13 -11.98
CA TRP A 221 -15.46 -28.38 -10.65
C TRP A 221 -14.21 -27.53 -10.40
N HIS A 222 -14.15 -26.90 -9.23
CA HIS A 222 -12.94 -26.27 -8.72
C HIS A 222 -12.08 -27.35 -8.02
N LEU A 223 -10.86 -27.54 -8.50
CA LEU A 223 -9.89 -28.43 -7.85
C LEU A 223 -9.31 -27.73 -6.62
N SER A 224 -9.15 -28.44 -5.50
CA SER A 224 -8.45 -27.91 -4.33
C SER A 224 -6.93 -27.84 -4.59
N ASP A 225 -6.23 -26.96 -3.87
CA ASP A 225 -4.78 -26.77 -4.01
C ASP A 225 -4.00 -28.08 -3.87
N THR A 226 -4.46 -28.99 -3.01
CA THR A 226 -3.88 -30.33 -2.82
C THR A 226 -4.01 -31.20 -4.08
N ALA A 227 -5.13 -31.11 -4.80
CA ALA A 227 -5.35 -31.87 -6.03
C ALA A 227 -4.48 -31.32 -7.18
N ILE A 228 -4.34 -30.00 -7.27
CA ILE A 228 -3.45 -29.34 -8.24
C ILE A 228 -2.00 -29.74 -7.98
N LYS A 229 -1.57 -29.73 -6.72
CA LYS A 229 -0.21 -30.12 -6.33
C LYS A 229 0.10 -31.57 -6.71
N ASN A 230 -0.85 -32.49 -6.53
CA ASN A 230 -0.68 -33.90 -6.93
C ASN A 230 -0.57 -34.09 -8.45
N VAL A 231 -1.32 -33.32 -9.24
CA VAL A 231 -1.24 -33.36 -10.71
C VAL A 231 0.12 -32.83 -11.19
N TYR A 232 0.60 -31.73 -10.60
CA TYR A 232 1.91 -31.17 -10.94
C TYR A 232 3.06 -32.09 -10.52
N ILE A 233 2.98 -32.74 -9.35
CA ILE A 233 3.97 -33.73 -8.92
C ILE A 233 3.99 -34.92 -9.89
N GLY A 234 2.82 -35.41 -10.31
CA GLY A 234 2.72 -36.47 -11.32
C GLY A 234 3.33 -36.07 -12.67
N TYR A 235 3.10 -34.83 -13.11
CA TYR A 235 3.67 -34.29 -14.34
C TYR A 235 5.21 -34.20 -14.27
N MET A 236 5.75 -33.68 -13.16
CA MET A 236 7.20 -33.58 -12.95
C MET A 236 7.87 -34.96 -12.93
N LEU A 237 7.25 -35.95 -12.28
CA LEU A 237 7.74 -37.33 -12.26
C LEU A 237 7.72 -37.95 -13.66
N PHE A 238 6.69 -37.70 -14.46
CA PHE A 238 6.58 -38.23 -15.82
C PHE A 238 7.63 -37.60 -16.78
N THR A 239 7.88 -36.29 -16.66
CA THR A 239 8.92 -35.62 -17.46
C THR A 239 10.34 -36.02 -17.05
N GLY A 240 10.61 -36.17 -15.75
CA GLY A 240 11.92 -36.62 -15.26
C GLY A 240 12.25 -38.05 -15.70
N TRP A 241 11.26 -38.94 -15.66
CA TRP A 241 11.42 -40.32 -16.12
C TRP A 241 11.53 -40.42 -17.65
N GLY A 242 10.79 -39.57 -18.39
CA GLY A 242 10.91 -39.47 -19.84
C GLY A 242 12.31 -39.05 -20.31
N CYS A 243 12.93 -38.06 -19.65
CA CYS A 243 14.30 -37.63 -19.99
C CYS A 243 15.34 -38.74 -19.76
N LEU A 244 15.17 -39.58 -18.74
CA LEU A 244 16.10 -40.68 -18.45
C LEU A 244 15.93 -41.88 -19.39
N VAL A 245 14.71 -42.16 -19.87
CA VAL A 245 14.42 -43.27 -20.79
C VAL A 245 14.73 -42.91 -22.25
N PHE A 246 14.47 -41.67 -22.69
CA PHE A 246 14.80 -41.26 -24.06
C PHE A 246 16.26 -40.85 -24.24
N GLY A 247 16.95 -40.45 -23.16
CA GLY A 247 18.40 -40.19 -23.19
C GLY A 247 19.27 -41.42 -23.42
N SER A 248 18.76 -42.63 -23.10
CA SER A 248 19.49 -43.90 -23.27
C SER A 248 19.24 -44.59 -24.61
N MET A 249 18.34 -44.07 -25.46
CA MET A 249 18.14 -44.51 -26.84
C MET A 249 18.89 -43.61 -27.85
N LYS A 250 20.11 -43.17 -27.52
CA LYS A 250 20.99 -42.55 -28.52
C LYS A 250 21.54 -43.65 -29.44
N ASP A 251 21.12 -43.60 -30.70
CA ASP A 251 21.60 -44.49 -31.76
C ASP A 251 23.13 -44.33 -31.91
N PRO A 252 23.94 -45.38 -31.66
CA PRO A 252 25.40 -45.33 -31.74
C PRO A 252 25.94 -45.02 -33.15
N PHE A 253 25.07 -45.08 -34.17
CA PHE A 253 25.48 -44.85 -35.55
C PHE A 253 25.86 -43.39 -35.83
N TYR A 254 25.21 -42.43 -35.13
CA TYR A 254 25.42 -40.99 -35.35
C TYR A 254 26.69 -40.41 -34.72
N ASP A 255 27.35 -41.15 -33.82
CA ASP A 255 28.59 -40.72 -33.13
C ASP A 255 29.84 -41.52 -33.58
N SER A 256 29.72 -42.36 -34.60
CA SER A 256 30.83 -43.14 -35.13
C SER A 256 31.79 -42.29 -35.98
N GLU A 257 33.10 -42.51 -35.89
CA GLU A 257 34.10 -41.87 -36.76
C GLU A 257 33.86 -42.16 -38.25
N SER A 258 33.12 -43.23 -38.57
CA SER A 258 32.67 -43.54 -39.94
C SER A 258 31.70 -42.48 -40.50
N TYR A 259 30.79 -41.91 -39.69
CA TYR A 259 29.92 -40.81 -40.13
C TYR A 259 30.69 -39.50 -40.34
N ARG A 260 31.78 -39.29 -39.59
CA ARG A 260 32.71 -38.14 -39.78
C ARG A 260 33.56 -38.28 -41.05
N GLY A 261 33.83 -39.50 -41.52
CA GLY A 261 34.63 -39.77 -42.71
C GLY A 261 33.87 -39.61 -44.04
N ASP A 262 32.56 -39.88 -44.06
CA ASP A 262 31.76 -39.95 -45.30
C ASP A 262 31.01 -38.64 -45.65
N GLY A 263 31.43 -37.50 -45.12
CA GLY A 263 30.96 -36.18 -45.58
C GLY A 263 29.80 -35.56 -44.81
N GLY A 264 29.67 -35.83 -43.50
CA GLY A 264 28.81 -35.03 -42.63
C GLY A 264 29.32 -33.59 -42.49
N ASP A 265 28.53 -32.61 -42.93
CA ASP A 265 28.90 -31.19 -43.09
C ASP A 265 29.14 -30.39 -41.78
N GLY A 266 29.24 -31.07 -40.63
CA GLY A 266 29.49 -30.43 -39.34
C GLY A 266 28.39 -29.48 -38.86
N THR A 267 27.25 -29.40 -39.54
CA THR A 267 26.18 -28.45 -39.19
C THR A 267 25.41 -28.81 -37.93
N GLY A 268 25.39 -30.10 -37.55
CA GLY A 268 24.69 -30.56 -36.35
C GLY A 268 25.31 -30.02 -35.05
N HIS A 269 26.64 -30.01 -34.93
CA HIS A 269 27.32 -29.62 -33.69
C HIS A 269 27.07 -28.15 -33.34
N TRP A 270 27.05 -27.28 -34.35
CA TRP A 270 26.80 -25.84 -34.19
C TRP A 270 25.34 -25.50 -33.84
N ILE A 271 24.40 -26.41 -34.11
CA ILE A 271 22.98 -26.24 -33.77
C ILE A 271 22.72 -26.65 -32.31
N TYR A 272 23.40 -27.69 -31.80
CA TYR A 272 23.22 -28.13 -30.42
C TYR A 272 23.84 -27.16 -29.40
N ASP A 273 25.05 -26.64 -29.63
CA ASP A 273 25.67 -25.65 -28.73
C ASP A 273 24.87 -24.35 -28.70
N LYS A 274 24.38 -23.89 -29.86
CA LYS A 274 23.48 -22.73 -29.92
C LYS A 274 22.15 -22.96 -29.22
N GLN A 275 21.62 -24.18 -29.28
CA GLN A 275 20.35 -24.52 -28.64
C GLN A 275 20.53 -24.58 -27.12
N GLU A 276 21.63 -25.14 -26.61
CA GLU A 276 21.98 -25.11 -25.18
C GLU A 276 22.23 -23.68 -24.69
N ASP A 277 22.98 -22.86 -25.43
CA ASP A 277 23.20 -21.44 -25.10
C ASP A 277 21.88 -20.65 -25.05
N ILE A 278 20.98 -20.90 -26.02
CA ILE A 278 19.65 -20.24 -26.07
C ILE A 278 18.75 -20.73 -24.94
N GLU A 279 18.80 -22.02 -24.60
CA GLU A 279 18.01 -22.61 -23.51
C GLU A 279 18.53 -22.21 -22.13
N GLU A 280 19.84 -22.09 -21.95
CA GLU A 280 20.47 -21.59 -20.74
C GLU A 280 20.22 -20.10 -20.57
N THR A 281 20.31 -19.31 -21.66
CA THR A 281 19.93 -17.89 -21.65
C THR A 281 18.44 -17.74 -21.33
N ALA A 282 17.56 -18.51 -21.97
CA ALA A 282 16.12 -18.47 -21.74
C ALA A 282 15.75 -18.95 -20.32
N ARG A 283 16.42 -19.97 -19.78
CA ARG A 283 16.30 -20.34 -18.36
C ARG A 283 16.75 -19.19 -17.48
N SER A 284 17.92 -18.60 -17.72
CA SER A 284 18.43 -17.48 -16.92
C SER A 284 17.52 -16.24 -16.96
N GLU A 285 16.82 -16.01 -18.07
CA GLU A 285 15.83 -14.94 -18.23
C GLU A 285 14.50 -15.28 -17.53
N LEU A 286 14.03 -16.53 -17.63
CA LEU A 286 12.85 -17.02 -16.89
C LEU A 286 13.06 -16.97 -15.38
N TRP A 287 14.21 -17.49 -14.91
CA TRP A 287 14.62 -17.40 -13.53
C TRP A 287 14.75 -15.94 -13.09
N ARG A 288 15.23 -15.02 -13.95
CA ARG A 288 15.25 -13.58 -13.61
C ARG A 288 13.86 -12.98 -13.48
N GLU A 289 12.92 -13.27 -14.36
CA GLU A 289 11.57 -12.68 -14.30
C GLU A 289 10.71 -13.28 -13.17
N GLU A 290 10.77 -14.59 -12.95
CA GLU A 290 10.13 -15.24 -11.81
C GLU A 290 10.78 -14.80 -10.48
N LEU A 291 12.12 -14.64 -10.42
CA LEU A 291 12.75 -13.99 -9.28
C LEU A 291 12.27 -12.54 -9.14
N ILE A 292 12.11 -11.75 -10.21
CA ILE A 292 11.68 -10.34 -10.08
C ILE A 292 10.25 -10.22 -9.52
N GLU A 293 9.32 -11.10 -9.91
CA GLU A 293 7.98 -11.15 -9.29
C GLU A 293 8.00 -11.75 -7.87
N GLU A 294 8.95 -12.62 -7.53
CA GLU A 294 9.23 -13.05 -6.15
C GLU A 294 10.01 -12.01 -5.32
N ILE A 295 10.69 -11.03 -5.95
CA ILE A 295 11.53 -10.02 -5.30
C ILE A 295 10.76 -8.72 -4.98
N GLU A 296 9.72 -8.36 -5.75
CA GLU A 296 8.96 -7.12 -5.51
C GLU A 296 7.75 -7.34 -4.58
N GLN A 297 7.98 -7.13 -3.28
CA GLN A 297 6.95 -7.14 -2.23
C GLN A 297 5.84 -6.12 -2.50
N LYS A 298 4.57 -6.55 -2.42
CA LYS A 298 3.41 -5.67 -2.55
C LYS A 298 3.26 -4.76 -1.32
N VAL A 299 3.15 -3.45 -1.54
CA VAL A 299 2.90 -2.41 -0.52
C VAL A 299 1.47 -1.90 -0.54
N ILE A 300 1.03 -1.30 0.57
CA ILE A 300 -0.20 -0.51 0.62
C ILE A 300 0.14 0.92 0.19
N THR A 301 -0.44 1.35 -0.94
CA THR A 301 -0.33 2.72 -1.45
C THR A 301 -1.63 3.48 -1.28
N ILE A 302 -1.55 4.81 -1.22
CA ILE A 302 -2.73 5.69 -1.22
C ILE A 302 -2.65 6.57 -2.45
N ASN A 303 -3.64 6.46 -3.33
CA ASN A 303 -3.64 7.12 -4.64
C ASN A 303 -2.37 6.82 -5.47
N GLY A 304 -1.82 5.61 -5.34
CA GLY A 304 -0.58 5.20 -6.01
C GLY A 304 0.70 5.79 -5.39
N MET A 305 0.60 6.46 -4.24
CA MET A 305 1.74 7.05 -3.53
C MET A 305 2.18 6.19 -2.34
N PHE A 306 3.49 6.07 -2.15
CA PHE A 306 4.14 5.54 -0.95
C PHE A 306 5.35 6.41 -0.61
N PRO A 307 5.36 7.12 0.52
CA PRO A 307 4.27 7.30 1.48
C PRO A 307 3.02 7.97 0.88
N GLY A 308 1.90 7.91 1.61
CA GLY A 308 0.64 8.53 1.22
C GLY A 308 0.70 10.07 1.18
N PRO A 309 -0.32 10.72 0.58
CA PRO A 309 -0.34 12.16 0.38
C PRO A 309 -0.41 12.97 1.68
N LEU A 310 0.12 14.18 1.66
CA LEU A 310 -0.02 15.13 2.76
C LEU A 310 -1.47 15.58 2.95
N ILE A 311 -2.00 15.42 4.17
CA ILE A 311 -3.20 16.12 4.61
C ILE A 311 -2.77 17.46 5.21
N ASN A 312 -2.93 18.53 4.42
CA ASN A 312 -2.58 19.88 4.85
C ASN A 312 -3.84 20.63 5.30
N ALA A 313 -3.91 20.97 6.59
CA ALA A 313 -5.03 21.67 7.19
C ALA A 313 -4.55 22.90 7.97
N THR A 314 -5.45 23.85 8.20
CA THR A 314 -5.28 24.92 9.17
C THR A 314 -6.07 24.57 10.43
N THR A 315 -5.61 25.07 11.58
CA THR A 315 -6.34 24.93 12.84
C THR A 315 -7.81 25.37 12.68
N ASN A 316 -8.72 24.52 13.18
CA ASN A 316 -10.18 24.65 13.12
C ASN A 316 -10.84 24.25 11.79
N ASP A 317 -10.08 23.79 10.80
CA ASP A 317 -10.64 23.26 9.55
C ASP A 317 -11.39 21.94 9.79
N PHE A 318 -12.42 21.71 8.97
CA PHE A 318 -13.09 20.42 8.83
C PHE A 318 -12.43 19.63 7.71
N ILE A 319 -11.99 18.43 8.03
CA ILE A 319 -11.30 17.52 7.11
C ILE A 319 -12.28 16.41 6.76
N HIS A 320 -12.47 16.21 5.46
CA HIS A 320 -13.26 15.12 4.89
C HIS A 320 -12.32 14.18 4.13
N VAL A 321 -12.16 12.95 4.61
CA VAL A 321 -11.33 11.94 3.94
C VAL A 321 -12.23 10.79 3.49
N ASN A 322 -12.47 10.71 2.18
CA ASN A 322 -13.20 9.61 1.58
C ASN A 322 -12.24 8.48 1.21
N VAL A 323 -12.36 7.35 1.91
CA VAL A 323 -11.50 6.19 1.74
C VAL A 323 -12.23 5.16 0.90
N PHE A 324 -11.71 4.89 -0.30
CA PHE A 324 -12.15 3.79 -1.15
C PHE A 324 -11.21 2.59 -0.90
N ASN A 325 -11.75 1.52 -0.31
CA ASN A 325 -10.95 0.35 -0.02
C ASN A 325 -10.88 -0.56 -1.26
N ASN A 326 -9.80 -0.43 -2.03
CA ASN A 326 -9.50 -1.27 -3.19
C ASN A 326 -8.59 -2.46 -2.85
N MET A 327 -8.32 -2.71 -1.55
CA MET A 327 -7.56 -3.86 -1.09
C MET A 327 -8.44 -5.12 -1.02
N ASP A 328 -7.79 -6.27 -0.81
CA ASP A 328 -8.44 -7.58 -0.65
C ASP A 328 -8.82 -7.90 0.81
N GLU A 329 -8.62 -6.98 1.75
CA GLU A 329 -8.93 -7.14 3.17
C GLU A 329 -9.56 -5.87 3.76
N PRO A 330 -10.27 -5.99 4.90
CA PRO A 330 -10.89 -4.83 5.56
C PRO A 330 -9.86 -3.80 6.01
N LEU A 331 -10.26 -2.52 6.02
CA LEU A 331 -9.37 -1.39 6.24
C LEU A 331 -9.99 -0.39 7.22
N LEU A 332 -9.16 0.20 8.06
CA LEU A 332 -9.44 1.43 8.80
C LEU A 332 -8.18 2.28 8.83
N PHE A 333 -8.35 3.59 8.87
CA PHE A 333 -7.28 4.56 9.13
C PHE A 333 -7.46 5.20 10.48
N THR A 334 -6.37 5.30 11.24
CA THR A 334 -6.29 6.16 12.43
C THR A 334 -5.45 7.40 12.16
N TRP A 335 -5.73 8.47 12.89
CA TRP A 335 -5.19 9.82 12.71
C TRP A 335 -4.28 10.17 13.89
N ASN A 336 -3.12 9.51 13.96
CA ASN A 336 -2.24 9.51 15.13
C ASN A 336 -1.96 10.93 15.69
N GLY A 337 -2.50 11.21 16.87
CA GLY A 337 -2.36 12.49 17.59
C GLY A 337 -3.43 13.54 17.28
N ILE A 338 -4.32 13.32 16.31
CA ILE A 338 -5.53 14.13 16.13
C ILE A 338 -6.53 13.76 17.22
N GLN A 339 -6.95 14.73 18.03
CA GLN A 339 -7.73 14.51 19.25
C GLN A 339 -9.21 14.18 18.97
N GLN A 340 -9.68 14.30 17.73
CA GLN A 340 -11.06 13.93 17.37
C GLN A 340 -12.11 14.53 18.33
N ARG A 341 -11.95 15.79 18.75
CA ARG A 341 -12.73 16.38 19.86
C ARG A 341 -14.24 16.15 19.70
N LEU A 342 -14.83 15.52 20.72
CA LEU A 342 -16.23 15.13 20.85
C LEU A 342 -16.69 14.05 19.85
N ASN A 343 -15.79 13.33 19.18
CA ASN A 343 -16.13 12.54 18.01
C ASN A 343 -15.28 11.27 17.85
N SER A 344 -15.32 10.37 18.84
CA SER A 344 -14.61 9.08 18.76
C SER A 344 -15.09 8.17 17.61
N TRP A 345 -16.21 8.49 16.95
CA TRP A 345 -16.67 7.81 15.73
C TRP A 345 -15.73 7.96 14.54
N GLN A 346 -14.76 8.87 14.60
CA GLN A 346 -13.84 9.18 13.50
C GLN A 346 -12.41 8.74 13.78
N ASP A 347 -12.21 8.04 14.89
CA ASP A 347 -10.91 7.63 15.41
C ASP A 347 -10.28 6.51 14.57
N GLY A 348 -11.09 5.56 14.10
CA GLY A 348 -10.70 4.59 13.08
C GLY A 348 -9.80 3.48 13.58
N VAL A 349 -10.12 2.93 14.76
CA VAL A 349 -9.54 1.69 15.30
C VAL A 349 -10.65 0.65 15.53
N SER A 350 -10.26 -0.60 15.78
CA SER A 350 -11.20 -1.73 15.88
C SER A 350 -12.25 -1.57 16.99
N GLY A 351 -11.91 -0.89 18.09
CA GLY A 351 -12.86 -0.61 19.18
C GLY A 351 -13.84 0.53 18.89
N THR A 352 -13.53 1.43 17.95
CA THR A 352 -14.37 2.60 17.64
C THR A 352 -15.19 2.45 16.36
N ASN A 353 -14.66 1.75 15.36
CA ASN A 353 -15.24 1.68 14.02
C ASN A 353 -15.38 0.25 13.49
N CYS A 354 -16.47 0.01 12.75
CA CYS A 354 -16.57 -1.16 11.89
C CYS A 354 -15.64 -1.00 10.68
N PRO A 355 -14.91 -2.04 10.25
CA PRO A 355 -13.99 -1.94 9.12
C PRO A 355 -14.67 -1.58 7.79
N ILE A 356 -13.97 -0.81 6.96
CA ILE A 356 -14.35 -0.57 5.56
C ILE A 356 -14.07 -1.86 4.79
N LYS A 357 -15.12 -2.55 4.32
CA LYS A 357 -14.99 -3.82 3.59
C LYS A 357 -14.28 -3.61 2.25
N ALA A 358 -13.59 -4.63 1.75
CA ALA A 358 -13.00 -4.63 0.42
C ALA A 358 -14.06 -4.27 -0.65
N GLY A 359 -13.69 -3.40 -1.60
CA GLY A 359 -14.58 -2.88 -2.64
C GLY A 359 -15.62 -1.84 -2.17
N SER A 360 -15.61 -1.46 -0.89
CA SER A 360 -16.51 -0.45 -0.33
C SER A 360 -15.78 0.85 0.01
N ASN A 361 -16.52 1.86 0.45
CA ASN A 361 -15.95 3.14 0.86
C ASN A 361 -16.57 3.66 2.15
N TRP A 362 -15.86 4.56 2.80
CA TRP A 362 -16.39 5.33 3.92
C TRP A 362 -15.70 6.68 4.02
N THR A 363 -16.42 7.68 4.51
CA THR A 363 -15.89 9.04 4.66
C THR A 363 -15.72 9.38 6.13
N TYR A 364 -14.48 9.67 6.51
CA TYR A 364 -14.12 10.25 7.78
C TYR A 364 -14.36 11.77 7.75
N VAL A 365 -14.96 12.33 8.81
CA VAL A 365 -15.25 13.76 8.93
C VAL A 365 -14.89 14.26 10.33
N PHE A 366 -13.79 14.99 10.43
CA PHE A 366 -13.31 15.49 11.72
C PHE A 366 -12.79 16.92 11.65
N GLN A 367 -12.62 17.54 12.82
CA GLN A 367 -12.18 18.93 12.93
C GLN A 367 -10.96 19.01 13.84
N THR A 368 -9.93 19.72 13.40
CA THR A 368 -8.67 19.88 14.17
C THR A 368 -8.77 20.90 15.32
N LYS A 369 -9.87 21.67 15.38
CA LYS A 369 -10.19 22.63 16.45
C LYS A 369 -9.03 23.59 16.75
N ASP A 370 -8.38 23.46 17.90
CA ASP A 370 -7.27 24.29 18.35
C ASP A 370 -5.90 23.63 18.16
N GLN A 371 -5.86 22.38 17.67
CA GLN A 371 -4.62 21.69 17.38
C GLN A 371 -3.85 22.37 16.25
N ILE A 372 -2.54 22.21 16.33
CA ILE A 372 -1.53 22.59 15.35
C ILE A 372 -0.41 21.54 15.41
N GLY A 373 0.55 21.58 14.48
CA GLY A 373 1.77 20.78 14.57
C GLY A 373 1.92 19.78 13.44
N SER A 374 2.67 18.72 13.75
CA SER A 374 3.01 17.64 12.82
C SER A 374 2.47 16.33 13.35
N PHE A 375 1.63 15.68 12.54
CA PHE A 375 1.01 14.39 12.85
C PHE A 375 1.09 13.49 11.61
N PHE A 376 0.53 12.30 11.68
CA PHE A 376 0.46 11.38 10.54
C PHE A 376 -0.74 10.44 10.70
N TYR A 377 -1.09 9.74 9.63
CA TYR A 377 -2.12 8.71 9.63
C TYR A 377 -1.55 7.39 9.12
N PHE A 378 -2.19 6.28 9.46
CA PHE A 378 -1.78 4.94 9.01
C PHE A 378 -2.93 3.92 9.16
N PRO A 379 -2.87 2.77 8.47
CA PRO A 379 -3.90 1.74 8.60
C PRO A 379 -3.78 0.98 9.92
N SER A 380 -4.88 0.87 10.67
CA SER A 380 -4.91 0.38 12.05
C SER A 380 -5.24 -1.11 12.19
N LEU A 381 -5.61 -1.79 11.10
CA LEU A 381 -6.05 -3.19 11.15
C LEU A 381 -4.97 -4.15 10.67
N HIS A 382 -5.09 -5.40 11.14
CA HIS A 382 -4.45 -6.58 10.55
C HIS A 382 -2.97 -6.43 10.16
N TYR A 383 -2.18 -5.75 11.00
CA TYR A 383 -0.75 -5.52 10.77
C TYR A 383 -0.42 -4.70 9.49
N GLN A 384 -1.42 -4.02 8.90
CA GLN A 384 -1.31 -3.31 7.62
C GLN A 384 -0.27 -2.19 7.63
N LYS A 385 -0.07 -1.52 8.78
CA LYS A 385 0.93 -0.45 8.93
C LYS A 385 2.34 -0.87 8.47
N ALA A 386 2.69 -2.16 8.62
CA ALA A 386 3.98 -2.69 8.18
C ALA A 386 4.17 -2.65 6.65
N ALA A 387 3.08 -2.65 5.87
CA ALA A 387 3.13 -2.57 4.42
C ALA A 387 3.08 -1.14 3.88
N GLY A 388 3.12 -0.13 4.76
CA GLY A 388 2.96 1.26 4.39
C GLY A 388 1.56 1.80 4.65
N GLY A 389 0.99 2.48 3.65
CA GLY A 389 -0.29 3.18 3.80
C GLY A 389 -0.25 4.36 4.77
N PHE A 390 0.91 4.81 5.24
CA PHE A 390 1.02 5.97 6.13
C PHE A 390 1.30 7.25 5.35
N GLY A 391 0.88 8.40 5.88
CA GLY A 391 1.17 9.71 5.29
C GLY A 391 1.11 10.85 6.31
N PRO A 392 1.67 12.02 5.99
CA PRO A 392 1.78 13.12 6.95
C PRO A 392 0.49 13.92 7.07
N ILE A 393 0.28 14.51 8.24
CA ILE A 393 -0.75 15.51 8.51
C ILE A 393 -0.06 16.77 9.03
N ARG A 394 -0.27 17.89 8.36
CA ARG A 394 0.14 19.21 8.85
C ARG A 394 -1.09 19.97 9.33
N VAL A 395 -1.03 20.46 10.56
CA VAL A 395 -2.03 21.40 11.07
C VAL A 395 -1.37 22.74 11.33
N ASN A 396 -1.63 23.70 10.47
CA ASN A 396 -0.97 25.00 10.48
C ASN A 396 -1.68 26.00 11.40
N ASN A 397 -0.92 26.98 11.89
CA ASN A 397 -1.53 28.18 12.47
C ASN A 397 -2.35 28.92 11.40
N ARG A 398 -3.34 29.69 11.85
CA ARG A 398 -3.95 30.71 10.99
C ARG A 398 -2.88 31.71 10.57
N ASN A 399 -2.95 32.22 9.34
CA ASN A 399 -1.96 33.17 8.79
C ASN A 399 -1.74 34.42 9.66
N VAL A 400 -2.75 34.83 10.45
CA VAL A 400 -2.67 35.97 11.37
C VAL A 400 -1.92 35.68 12.68
N ILE A 401 -1.63 34.40 12.97
CA ILE A 401 -0.94 33.95 14.17
C ILE A 401 0.46 33.49 13.77
N ALA A 402 1.47 34.27 14.15
CA ALA A 402 2.86 33.91 13.92
C ALA A 402 3.26 32.65 14.72
N VAL A 403 4.13 31.84 14.11
CA VAL A 403 4.86 30.78 14.81
C VAL A 403 5.90 31.39 15.77
N PRO A 404 6.27 30.71 16.87
CA PRO A 404 7.19 31.26 17.88
C PRO A 404 8.68 31.17 17.48
N PHE A 405 8.97 31.12 16.19
CA PHE A 405 10.31 31.07 15.61
C PHE A 405 10.30 31.77 14.25
N PRO A 406 11.46 32.21 13.72
CA PRO A 406 11.53 32.83 12.40
C PRO A 406 10.92 31.93 11.32
N LYS A 407 10.24 32.53 10.34
CA LYS A 407 9.64 31.79 9.23
C LYS A 407 10.76 31.05 8.45
N PRO A 408 10.71 29.71 8.33
CA PRO A 408 11.68 28.96 7.54
C PRO A 408 11.49 29.24 6.04
N GLU A 409 12.55 29.00 5.25
CA GLU A 409 12.53 29.08 3.79
C GLU A 409 11.59 28.03 3.20
N ALA A 410 11.69 26.78 3.67
CA ALA A 410 10.77 25.71 3.31
C ALA A 410 10.58 24.70 4.46
N GLU A 411 9.58 23.83 4.31
CA GLU A 411 9.28 22.77 5.27
C GLU A 411 9.25 21.40 4.58
N PHE A 412 9.97 20.44 5.15
CA PHE A 412 10.05 19.06 4.68
C PHE A 412 9.30 18.12 5.63
N ASP A 413 8.43 17.27 5.08
CA ASP A 413 7.92 16.11 5.83
C ASP A 413 8.91 14.96 5.64
N LEU A 414 9.37 14.41 6.76
CA LEU A 414 10.30 13.29 6.79
C LEU A 414 9.69 12.17 7.62
N LEU A 415 9.05 11.23 6.91
CA LEU A 415 8.50 10.02 7.49
C LEU A 415 9.58 8.95 7.49
N ILE A 416 10.02 8.56 8.69
CA ILE A 416 11.06 7.54 8.87
C ILE A 416 10.38 6.31 9.44
N GLY A 417 10.50 5.20 8.72
CA GLY A 417 9.90 3.92 9.09
C GLY A 417 10.89 2.79 8.90
N ASP A 418 10.68 1.68 9.60
CA ASP A 418 11.41 0.45 9.39
C ASP A 418 10.67 -0.46 8.40
N TRP A 419 11.41 -1.34 7.73
CA TRP A 419 10.93 -2.15 6.61
C TRP A 419 11.46 -3.57 6.71
N SER A 420 10.59 -4.53 6.40
CA SER A 420 10.91 -5.96 6.32
C SER A 420 10.72 -6.46 4.90
N TYR A 421 11.61 -7.34 4.44
CA TYR A 421 11.46 -8.01 3.14
C TYR A 421 10.28 -9.00 3.12
N ASP A 422 9.95 -9.58 4.27
CA ASP A 422 8.78 -10.44 4.40
C ASP A 422 7.50 -9.60 4.26
N SER A 423 6.52 -10.13 3.54
CA SER A 423 5.23 -9.45 3.40
C SER A 423 4.54 -9.32 4.77
N TYR A 424 3.81 -8.23 4.98
CA TYR A 424 3.07 -8.04 6.22
C TYR A 424 2.05 -9.16 6.49
N LYS A 425 1.55 -9.83 5.44
CA LYS A 425 0.64 -10.98 5.55
C LYS A 425 1.38 -12.21 6.06
N ASP A 426 2.62 -12.43 5.62
CA ASP A 426 3.47 -13.53 6.08
C ASP A 426 3.89 -13.32 7.53
N ILE A 427 4.38 -12.12 7.87
CA ILE A 427 4.69 -11.73 9.26
C ILE A 427 3.46 -11.95 10.15
N ARG A 428 2.28 -11.45 9.72
CA ARG A 428 1.01 -11.65 10.43
C ARG A 428 0.65 -13.12 10.62
N SER A 429 0.96 -13.97 9.63
CA SER A 429 0.73 -15.41 9.70
C SER A 429 1.67 -16.08 10.70
N GLN A 430 2.96 -15.71 10.67
CA GLN A 430 4.00 -16.18 11.58
C GLN A 430 3.71 -15.81 13.03
N LEU A 431 3.16 -14.62 13.29
CA LEU A 431 2.80 -14.18 14.65
C LEU A 431 1.70 -15.03 15.32
N LYS A 432 1.07 -15.98 14.60
CA LYS A 432 0.06 -16.89 15.17
C LYS A 432 0.64 -18.16 15.78
N THR A 433 1.90 -18.51 15.51
CA THR A 433 2.52 -19.74 16.03
C THR A 433 3.54 -19.41 17.11
N LEU A 434 3.63 -20.28 18.13
CA LEU A 434 4.50 -20.06 19.30
C LEU A 434 5.96 -19.80 18.90
N GLU A 435 6.52 -20.69 18.08
CA GLU A 435 7.91 -20.67 17.67
C GLU A 435 8.25 -19.42 16.84
N MET A 436 7.42 -19.10 15.84
CA MET A 436 7.69 -17.98 14.93
C MET A 436 7.38 -16.62 15.54
N ALA A 437 6.45 -16.51 16.49
CA ALA A 437 6.18 -15.23 17.14
C ALA A 437 7.29 -14.79 18.10
N TYR A 438 8.06 -15.72 18.68
CA TYR A 438 9.30 -15.39 19.39
C TYR A 438 10.48 -15.14 18.44
N LEU A 439 10.56 -15.90 17.34
CA LEU A 439 11.66 -15.84 16.38
C LEU A 439 11.46 -14.81 15.25
N THR A 440 10.33 -14.10 15.20
CA THR A 440 10.06 -13.14 14.12
C THR A 440 11.22 -12.16 14.03
N ALA A 441 11.87 -12.13 12.89
CA ALA A 441 13.03 -11.29 12.68
C ALA A 441 12.66 -9.82 12.92
N PRO A 442 13.57 -9.03 13.51
CA PRO A 442 13.41 -7.59 13.53
C PRO A 442 13.35 -7.06 12.08
N PRO A 443 12.84 -5.85 11.85
CA PRO A 443 12.90 -5.23 10.55
C PRO A 443 14.31 -5.27 9.94
N ASP A 444 14.40 -5.22 8.63
CA ASP A 444 15.67 -5.37 7.90
C ASP A 444 16.41 -4.03 7.76
N ARG A 445 15.66 -2.93 7.58
CA ARG A 445 16.25 -1.61 7.26
C ARG A 445 15.33 -0.46 7.65
N ILE A 446 15.90 0.74 7.78
CA ILE A 446 15.14 1.99 7.88
C ILE A 446 14.98 2.61 6.49
N LEU A 447 13.78 3.11 6.21
CA LEU A 447 13.42 3.92 5.05
C LEU A 447 13.19 5.37 5.46
N MET A 448 13.57 6.30 4.59
CA MET A 448 13.23 7.73 4.71
C MET A 448 12.31 8.09 3.55
N ASN A 449 11.09 8.56 3.84
CA ASN A 449 10.05 8.82 2.85
C ASN A 449 9.85 7.64 1.88
N GLY A 450 9.83 6.41 2.43
CA GLY A 450 9.63 5.18 1.66
C GLY A 450 10.82 4.76 0.78
N LYS A 451 11.94 5.48 0.83
CA LYS A 451 13.14 5.23 0.03
C LYS A 451 14.24 4.57 0.85
N GLY A 452 15.02 3.72 0.18
CA GLY A 452 16.13 3.00 0.80
C GLY A 452 17.32 3.91 1.15
N PRO A 453 18.28 3.41 1.96
CA PRO A 453 19.45 4.18 2.38
C PRO A 453 20.39 4.50 1.21
N TYR A 454 20.93 5.72 1.16
CA TYR A 454 21.88 6.18 0.14
C TYR A 454 23.12 5.28 0.00
N MET A 455 23.65 4.77 1.11
CA MET A 455 24.89 3.98 1.13
C MET A 455 24.67 2.48 0.84
N ASP A 456 23.43 2.04 0.65
CA ASP A 456 23.13 0.64 0.36
C ASP A 456 23.23 0.38 -1.17
N PRO A 457 24.07 -0.58 -1.61
CA PRO A 457 24.19 -0.96 -3.02
C PRO A 457 22.88 -1.40 -3.68
N LEU A 458 21.90 -1.88 -2.91
CA LEU A 458 20.59 -2.33 -3.41
C LEU A 458 19.59 -1.17 -3.59
N THR A 459 19.90 0.02 -3.09
CA THR A 459 18.99 1.18 -3.16
C THR A 459 18.96 1.77 -4.57
N LYS A 460 17.81 1.65 -5.25
CA LYS A 460 17.56 2.32 -6.55
C LYS A 460 17.35 3.83 -6.41
N THR A 461 16.67 4.26 -5.34
CA THR A 461 16.32 5.66 -5.07
C THR A 461 16.45 5.94 -3.59
N HIS A 462 17.04 7.09 -3.24
CA HIS A 462 17.22 7.55 -1.88
C HIS A 462 16.57 8.93 -1.69
N GLU A 463 16.38 9.33 -0.45
CA GLU A 463 15.85 10.66 -0.13
C GLU A 463 16.96 11.72 -0.18
N SER A 464 16.65 12.87 -0.78
CA SER A 464 17.56 14.02 -0.85
C SER A 464 16.77 15.32 -0.68
N PHE A 465 17.26 16.21 0.18
CA PHE A 465 16.67 17.51 0.46
C PHE A 465 17.59 18.62 -0.03
N THR A 466 17.10 19.44 -0.96
CA THR A 466 17.87 20.57 -1.49
C THR A 466 17.74 21.81 -0.61
N VAL A 467 18.87 22.41 -0.24
CA VAL A 467 18.96 23.60 0.60
C VAL A 467 19.89 24.66 0.00
N THR A 468 19.63 25.91 0.30
CA THR A 468 20.43 27.06 -0.12
C THR A 468 21.24 27.57 1.05
N LYS A 469 22.55 27.81 0.85
CA LYS A 469 23.45 28.29 1.90
C LYS A 469 22.91 29.55 2.58
N GLY A 470 22.97 29.57 3.91
CA GLY A 470 22.51 30.66 4.78
C GLY A 470 21.00 30.67 5.04
N LYS A 471 20.22 29.73 4.50
CA LYS A 471 18.77 29.62 4.73
C LYS A 471 18.46 28.59 5.81
N THR A 472 17.31 28.75 6.46
CA THR A 472 16.82 27.85 7.52
C THR A 472 15.59 27.09 7.05
N TYR A 473 15.56 25.78 7.28
CA TYR A 473 14.52 24.86 6.85
C TYR A 473 13.90 24.17 8.06
N ARG A 474 12.61 23.83 7.98
CA ARG A 474 11.93 23.06 9.01
C ARG A 474 11.78 21.60 8.58
N PHE A 475 12.36 20.68 9.33
CA PHE A 475 12.15 19.25 9.15
C PHE A 475 11.07 18.78 10.12
N ARG A 476 9.99 18.21 9.60
CA ARG A 476 8.91 17.57 10.36
C ARG A 476 9.12 16.06 10.34
N ILE A 477 9.72 15.55 11.40
CA ILE A 477 10.21 14.18 11.50
C ILE A 477 9.16 13.36 12.23
N SER A 478 8.66 12.30 11.61
CA SER A 478 7.70 11.38 12.22
C SER A 478 8.22 9.94 12.13
N ASN A 479 8.22 9.24 13.27
CA ASN A 479 8.52 7.80 13.29
C ASN A 479 7.23 7.01 12.99
N VAL A 480 7.11 6.60 11.73
CA VAL A 480 5.99 5.82 11.19
C VAL A 480 6.26 4.33 11.19
N GLY A 481 7.38 3.90 11.78
CA GLY A 481 7.79 2.50 11.85
C GLY A 481 6.87 1.61 12.70
N VAL A 482 7.25 0.35 12.77
CA VAL A 482 6.54 -0.73 13.47
C VAL A 482 7.28 -1.23 14.69
N ALA A 483 8.59 -1.02 14.81
CA ALA A 483 9.40 -1.58 15.90
C ALA A 483 10.49 -0.66 16.45
N TRP A 484 11.26 0.03 15.60
CA TRP A 484 12.48 0.70 16.01
C TRP A 484 12.27 2.18 16.39
N SER A 485 12.81 2.53 17.56
CA SER A 485 13.20 3.91 17.82
C SER A 485 14.48 4.22 17.05
N PHE A 486 14.71 5.47 16.69
CA PHE A 486 15.97 5.86 16.03
C PHE A 486 16.54 7.15 16.59
N ASN A 487 17.85 7.32 16.45
CA ASN A 487 18.55 8.57 16.68
C ASN A 487 18.76 9.29 15.34
N PHE A 488 18.20 10.48 15.22
CA PHE A 488 18.26 11.34 14.04
C PHE A 488 19.36 12.39 14.19
N ARG A 489 20.12 12.63 13.11
CA ARG A 489 21.20 13.62 13.07
C ARG A 489 21.55 14.00 11.64
N ILE A 490 22.18 15.16 11.48
CA ILE A 490 22.64 15.67 10.19
C ILE A 490 24.13 16.00 10.32
N GLN A 491 24.95 15.46 9.43
CA GLN A 491 26.40 15.63 9.44
C GLN A 491 26.75 17.14 9.42
N ASN A 492 27.55 17.57 10.39
CA ASN A 492 28.02 18.95 10.57
C ASN A 492 26.92 20.02 10.75
N HIS A 493 25.68 19.63 11.07
CA HIS A 493 24.60 20.58 11.32
C HIS A 493 23.98 20.33 12.69
N THR A 494 23.72 21.41 13.41
CA THR A 494 22.92 21.37 14.63
C THR A 494 21.44 21.57 14.29
N MET A 495 20.57 21.11 15.19
CA MET A 495 19.12 21.15 15.02
C MET A 495 18.48 21.91 16.16
N GLN A 496 17.69 22.93 15.85
CA GLN A 496 16.92 23.63 16.87
C GLN A 496 15.55 22.96 17.03
N LEU A 497 15.29 22.33 18.17
CA LEU A 497 13.99 21.70 18.44
C LEU A 497 12.93 22.77 18.71
N VAL A 498 11.85 22.79 17.92
CA VAL A 498 10.82 23.83 18.00
C VAL A 498 9.40 23.30 18.27
N GLU A 499 9.10 22.04 17.96
CA GLU A 499 7.77 21.46 18.15
C GLU A 499 7.81 19.94 18.33
N THR A 500 6.85 19.39 19.08
CA THR A 500 6.58 17.95 19.15
C THR A 500 5.09 17.68 19.33
N GLU A 501 4.49 16.86 18.46
CA GLU A 501 3.07 16.44 18.50
C GLU A 501 2.07 17.57 18.81
N GLY A 502 2.28 18.75 18.21
CA GLY A 502 1.47 19.95 18.37
C GLY A 502 1.89 20.91 19.48
N SER A 503 2.92 20.55 20.23
CA SER A 503 3.47 21.38 21.30
C SER A 503 4.74 22.09 20.87
N TYR A 504 4.70 23.42 20.74
CA TYR A 504 5.92 24.22 20.75
C TYR A 504 6.73 24.01 22.03
N THR A 505 8.02 23.78 21.84
CA THR A 505 8.96 23.48 22.92
C THR A 505 9.75 24.72 23.32
N ASN A 506 10.32 24.69 24.52
CA ASN A 506 11.44 25.57 24.82
C ASN A 506 12.58 25.20 23.86
N GLN A 507 13.02 26.18 23.07
CA GLN A 507 13.90 25.90 21.94
C GLN A 507 15.30 25.56 22.45
N ILE A 508 15.75 24.35 22.13
CA ILE A 508 17.07 23.84 22.49
C ILE A 508 17.82 23.43 21.22
N MET A 509 19.13 23.64 21.21
CA MET A 509 20.00 23.15 20.13
C MET A 509 20.41 21.71 20.44
N LEU A 510 20.32 20.84 19.44
CA LEU A 510 20.59 19.42 19.52
C LEU A 510 21.53 18.99 18.40
N ASP A 511 22.52 18.18 18.74
CA ASP A 511 23.36 17.49 17.75
C ASP A 511 22.71 16.20 17.24
N SER A 512 21.85 15.59 18.07
CA SER A 512 21.07 14.40 17.73
C SER A 512 19.76 14.36 18.49
N LEU A 513 18.78 13.61 17.98
CA LEU A 513 17.43 13.50 18.53
C LEU A 513 16.94 12.05 18.48
N ASP A 514 16.61 11.47 19.63
CA ASP A 514 15.90 10.20 19.70
C ASP A 514 14.42 10.40 19.37
N VAL A 515 13.90 9.61 18.42
CA VAL A 515 12.50 9.62 17.99
C VAL A 515 11.92 8.22 18.11
N HIS A 516 10.97 8.06 19.01
CA HIS A 516 10.33 6.77 19.30
C HIS A 516 9.13 6.51 18.41
N VAL A 517 8.73 5.25 18.26
CA VAL A 517 7.64 4.84 17.37
C VAL A 517 6.35 5.59 17.75
N GLY A 518 5.68 6.19 16.76
CA GLY A 518 4.48 6.98 17.03
C GLY A 518 4.71 8.48 17.23
N GLN A 519 5.94 8.90 17.53
CA GLN A 519 6.26 10.30 17.84
C GLN A 519 6.50 11.15 16.58
N SER A 520 6.27 12.45 16.74
CA SER A 520 6.61 13.47 15.74
C SER A 520 7.29 14.67 16.38
N TYR A 521 8.29 15.22 15.68
CA TYR A 521 9.04 16.41 16.08
C TYR A 521 9.20 17.36 14.90
N SER A 522 9.36 18.65 15.18
CA SER A 522 9.91 19.60 14.21
C SER A 522 11.21 20.19 14.71
N VAL A 523 12.21 20.22 13.83
CA VAL A 523 13.48 20.92 14.05
C VAL A 523 13.73 21.96 12.96
N LEU A 524 14.40 23.04 13.32
CA LEU A 524 14.96 23.99 12.36
C LEU A 524 16.42 23.67 12.11
N VAL A 525 16.82 23.68 10.85
CA VAL A 525 18.18 23.40 10.40
C VAL A 525 18.61 24.54 9.49
N THR A 526 19.70 25.21 9.84
CA THR A 526 20.29 26.27 9.02
C THR A 526 21.39 25.68 8.15
N ALA A 527 21.36 25.94 6.85
CA ALA A 527 22.38 25.51 5.91
C ALA A 527 23.62 26.42 6.02
N ASP A 528 24.35 26.31 7.11
CA ASP A 528 25.46 27.20 7.49
C ASP A 528 26.86 26.70 7.08
N GLN A 529 26.95 25.51 6.49
CA GLN A 529 28.20 24.91 6.07
C GLN A 529 28.66 25.41 4.68
N ASP A 530 29.90 25.07 4.33
CA ASP A 530 30.37 25.24 2.96
C ASP A 530 29.61 24.34 1.97
N ALA A 531 29.49 24.81 0.73
CA ALA A 531 28.72 24.16 -0.32
C ALA A 531 29.24 22.74 -0.58
N SER A 532 28.52 21.75 -0.06
CA SER A 532 28.77 20.32 -0.21
C SER A 532 27.50 19.56 0.12
N ASP A 533 27.45 18.28 -0.22
CA ASP A 533 26.41 17.37 0.27
C ASP A 533 26.78 16.84 1.65
N PHE A 534 25.77 16.59 2.49
CA PHE A 534 25.94 16.08 3.87
C PHE A 534 25.00 14.91 4.14
N TYR A 535 25.43 13.97 4.98
CA TYR A 535 24.58 12.84 5.38
C TYR A 535 23.50 13.24 6.39
N ILE A 536 22.27 12.81 6.15
CA ILE A 536 21.20 12.74 7.15
C ILE A 536 21.08 11.28 7.58
N VAL A 537 21.13 11.02 8.89
CA VAL A 537 21.20 9.65 9.43
C VAL A 537 20.07 9.41 10.43
N ALA A 538 19.41 8.27 10.29
CA ALA A 538 18.55 7.67 11.30
C ALA A 538 19.13 6.30 11.68
N GLU A 539 19.65 6.19 12.89
CA GLU A 539 20.26 4.97 13.42
C GLU A 539 19.31 4.28 14.40
N PRO A 540 19.02 2.97 14.27
CA PRO A 540 18.22 2.24 15.24
C PRO A 540 18.77 2.34 16.68
N ARG A 541 17.89 2.58 17.65
CA ARG A 541 18.19 2.68 19.08
C ARG A 541 17.56 1.51 19.84
N PHE A 542 18.18 1.13 20.97
CA PHE A 542 17.72 0.03 21.85
C PHE A 542 17.59 -1.32 21.13
N PHE A 543 18.49 -1.56 20.17
CA PHE A 543 18.53 -2.77 19.36
C PHE A 543 19.99 -3.21 19.15
N TYR A 544 20.28 -4.51 19.25
CA TYR A 544 21.65 -5.01 19.10
C TYR A 544 21.95 -5.21 17.61
N ASN A 545 22.68 -4.27 17.03
CA ASN A 545 22.89 -4.20 15.58
C ASN A 545 24.20 -4.85 15.08
N GLY A 546 24.98 -5.52 15.93
CA GLY A 546 26.21 -6.20 15.50
C GLY A 546 27.07 -5.38 14.52
N SER A 547 27.39 -4.11 14.79
CA SER A 547 28.24 -3.25 13.91
C SER A 547 27.86 -3.18 12.41
N GLU A 548 26.63 -3.49 12.01
CA GLU A 548 26.23 -3.42 10.61
C GLU A 548 25.53 -2.09 10.27
N TYR A 549 26.21 -1.22 9.51
CA TYR A 549 25.62 -0.01 8.93
C TYR A 549 24.46 -0.29 7.95
N SER A 550 24.24 -1.56 7.57
CA SER A 550 23.21 -2.00 6.62
C SER A 550 21.78 -1.61 7.03
N ARG A 551 21.53 -1.41 8.33
CA ARG A 551 20.20 -1.09 8.86
C ARG A 551 19.90 0.41 9.00
N TYR A 552 20.90 1.28 8.79
CA TYR A 552 20.74 2.71 9.00
C TYR A 552 19.92 3.33 7.88
N GLY A 553 19.04 4.27 8.22
CA GLY A 553 18.44 5.16 7.23
C GLY A 553 19.43 6.26 6.90
N VAL A 554 19.81 6.40 5.62
CA VAL A 554 20.73 7.45 5.16
C VAL A 554 20.12 8.21 3.99
N ALA A 555 19.99 9.53 4.14
CA ALA A 555 19.57 10.47 3.12
C ALA A 555 20.63 11.55 2.90
N ILE A 556 20.42 12.40 1.89
CA ILE A 556 21.34 13.48 1.53
C ILE A 556 20.71 14.84 1.83
N LEU A 557 21.47 15.73 2.46
CA LEU A 557 21.23 17.17 2.48
C LEU A 557 22.09 17.80 1.38
N HIS A 558 21.47 18.12 0.25
CA HIS A 558 22.15 18.64 -0.94
C HIS A 558 22.14 20.17 -0.93
N TYR A 559 23.31 20.80 -0.92
CA TYR A 559 23.39 22.25 -1.13
C TYR A 559 23.20 22.55 -2.62
N ASP A 560 22.34 23.50 -2.97
CA ASP A 560 21.95 23.79 -4.37
C ASP A 560 23.11 24.16 -5.30
N ASN A 561 24.19 24.68 -4.75
CA ASN A 561 25.43 25.01 -5.44
C ASN A 561 26.55 23.96 -5.25
N SER A 562 26.24 22.81 -4.66
CA SER A 562 27.18 21.71 -4.42
C SER A 562 27.46 20.93 -5.71
N THR A 563 28.74 20.63 -5.94
CA THR A 563 29.19 19.63 -6.92
C THR A 563 29.91 18.47 -6.27
N THR A 564 29.99 18.46 -4.93
CA THR A 564 30.75 17.47 -4.15
C THR A 564 29.79 16.57 -3.39
N PRO A 565 29.86 15.24 -3.59
CA PRO A 565 29.01 14.32 -2.85
C PRO A 565 29.40 14.32 -1.36
N ALA A 566 28.53 13.76 -0.52
CA ALA A 566 28.80 13.63 0.90
C ALA A 566 30.03 12.73 1.12
N MET A 567 30.97 13.20 1.94
CA MET A 567 32.24 12.52 2.21
C MET A 567 32.46 12.32 3.71
N GLY A 568 33.38 11.41 4.04
CA GLY A 568 33.73 11.08 5.42
C GLY A 568 32.78 10.06 6.07
N PRO A 569 33.01 9.74 7.36
CA PRO A 569 32.15 8.80 8.09
C PRO A 569 30.79 9.42 8.38
N LEU A 570 29.79 8.56 8.60
CA LEU A 570 28.52 8.99 9.17
C LEU A 570 28.77 9.67 10.53
N PRO A 571 28.00 10.71 10.89
CA PRO A 571 28.11 11.34 12.20
C PRO A 571 27.94 10.30 13.31
N ASN A 572 28.74 10.40 14.38
CA ASN A 572 28.66 9.50 15.52
C ASN A 572 27.36 9.76 16.30
N GLY A 573 26.65 8.69 16.66
CA GLY A 573 25.47 8.74 17.52
C GLY A 573 25.80 8.36 18.98
N PRO A 574 24.84 8.56 19.90
CA PRO A 574 24.93 8.01 21.25
C PRO A 574 24.96 6.48 21.20
N TYR A 575 25.64 5.85 22.15
CA TYR A 575 25.74 4.38 22.22
C TYR A 575 24.34 3.75 22.25
N PRO A 576 23.99 2.77 21.36
CA PRO A 576 22.61 2.35 21.11
C PRO A 576 21.76 1.95 22.32
N PHE A 577 22.39 1.54 23.42
CA PHE A 577 21.73 1.13 24.67
C PHE A 577 21.94 2.11 25.83
N ASP A 578 22.42 3.31 25.56
CA ASP A 578 22.50 4.39 26.55
C ASP A 578 21.10 4.95 26.83
N ILE A 579 20.40 4.27 27.74
CA ILE A 579 19.05 4.62 28.21
C ILE A 579 19.08 5.92 29.01
N GLU A 580 20.11 6.15 29.81
CA GLU A 580 20.20 7.33 30.67
C GLU A 580 20.27 8.62 29.85
N SER A 581 21.09 8.63 28.78
CA SER A 581 21.15 9.75 27.85
C SER A 581 19.80 10.04 27.18
N SER A 582 19.07 9.00 26.79
CA SER A 582 17.74 9.14 26.17
C SER A 582 16.69 9.66 27.16
N ILE A 583 16.70 9.18 28.42
CA ILE A 583 15.85 9.71 29.51
C ILE A 583 16.17 11.18 29.77
N ASN A 584 17.45 11.55 29.82
CA ASN A 584 17.88 12.93 30.04
C ASN A 584 17.46 13.84 28.89
N GLN A 585 17.58 13.37 27.64
CA GLN A 585 17.07 14.10 26.48
C GLN A 585 15.54 14.29 26.59
N ALA A 586 14.78 13.24 26.90
CA ALA A 586 13.35 13.34 27.11
C ALA A 586 12.97 14.35 28.20
N LYS A 587 13.70 14.35 29.33
CA LYS A 587 13.52 15.33 30.41
C LYS A 587 13.91 16.75 29.98
N SER A 588 14.83 16.93 29.04
CA SER A 588 15.22 18.27 28.56
C SER A 588 14.16 18.94 27.68
N ILE A 589 13.25 18.16 27.08
CA ILE A 589 12.19 18.67 26.21
C ILE A 589 11.05 19.23 27.08
N ARG A 590 10.96 20.56 27.13
CA ARG A 590 9.98 21.29 27.94
C ARG A 590 8.98 22.05 27.09
N TRP A 591 7.78 22.26 27.63
CA TRP A 591 6.74 23.03 26.95
C TRP A 591 7.03 24.54 27.01
N ASN A 592 6.83 25.26 25.90
CA ASN A 592 6.97 26.71 25.94
C ASN A 592 5.67 27.38 26.41
N MET A 593 5.63 27.67 27.71
CA MET A 593 4.48 28.22 28.43
C MET A 593 4.08 29.65 28.01
N THR A 594 4.83 30.30 27.12
CA THR A 594 4.59 31.69 26.70
C THR A 594 4.03 31.83 25.28
N THR A 595 3.97 30.75 24.49
CA THR A 595 3.67 30.86 23.06
C THR A 595 2.18 30.94 22.74
N GLY A 596 1.87 31.68 21.67
CA GLY A 596 0.54 31.72 21.08
C GLY A 596 -0.48 32.44 21.94
N ALA A 597 -0.09 33.56 22.55
CA ALA A 597 -0.98 34.44 23.31
C ALA A 597 -2.23 34.90 22.54
N ALA A 598 -2.16 34.93 21.19
CA ALA A 598 -3.29 35.25 20.32
C ALA A 598 -4.27 34.07 20.08
N ARG A 599 -4.03 32.90 20.67
CA ARG A 599 -4.92 31.73 20.59
C ARG A 599 -5.90 31.72 21.77
N PRO A 600 -7.16 31.29 21.56
CA PRO A 600 -8.13 31.14 22.66
C PRO A 600 -7.60 30.27 23.80
N ASN A 601 -6.97 29.15 23.46
CA ASN A 601 -6.24 28.28 24.38
C ASN A 601 -4.73 28.44 24.11
N ARG A 602 -4.12 29.49 24.67
CA ARG A 602 -2.65 29.67 24.56
C ARG A 602 -1.91 28.53 25.26
N GLN A 603 -0.70 28.20 24.82
CA GLN A 603 0.13 27.26 25.57
C GLN A 603 0.40 27.83 26.96
N GLY A 604 0.40 26.96 27.97
CA GLY A 604 0.47 27.37 29.37
C GLY A 604 -0.83 27.92 29.97
N SER A 605 -1.97 27.91 29.25
CA SER A 605 -3.28 28.23 29.86
C SER A 605 -3.69 27.23 30.95
N PHE A 606 -3.27 25.99 30.79
CA PHE A 606 -3.53 24.91 31.73
C PHE A 606 -2.22 24.57 32.44
N ASN A 607 -2.20 24.78 33.76
CA ASN A 607 -1.09 24.43 34.62
C ASN A 607 -1.44 23.15 35.40
N VAL A 608 -0.50 22.22 35.48
CA VAL A 608 -0.62 20.97 36.22
C VAL A 608 0.02 21.00 37.62
N THR A 609 0.58 22.13 38.06
CA THR A 609 1.21 22.25 39.39
C THR A 609 0.26 21.98 40.56
N HIS A 610 -1.01 22.38 40.45
CA HIS A 610 -1.99 22.33 41.55
C HIS A 610 -3.26 21.56 41.18
N VAL A 611 -3.14 20.53 40.34
CA VAL A 611 -4.30 19.71 39.94
C VAL A 611 -4.56 18.62 40.98
N THR A 612 -5.84 18.29 41.18
CA THR A 612 -6.26 17.16 42.01
C THR A 612 -6.45 15.94 41.13
N ILE A 613 -5.59 14.93 41.30
CA ILE A 613 -5.72 13.65 40.59
C ILE A 613 -6.88 12.86 41.19
N SER A 614 -7.88 12.57 40.36
CA SER A 614 -9.08 11.81 40.75
C SER A 614 -8.87 10.30 40.68
N GLN A 615 -8.10 9.85 39.69
CA GLN A 615 -7.80 8.45 39.43
C GLN A 615 -6.33 8.32 39.02
N THR A 616 -5.65 7.35 39.61
CA THR A 616 -4.34 6.88 39.14
C THR A 616 -4.53 5.51 38.55
N PHE A 617 -4.07 5.32 37.31
CA PHE A 617 -3.98 4.04 36.63
C PHE A 617 -2.52 3.62 36.57
N THR A 618 -2.21 2.39 36.95
CA THR A 618 -0.87 1.80 36.86
C THR A 618 -0.90 0.62 35.90
N PHE A 619 -0.23 0.77 34.78
CA PHE A 619 -0.20 -0.20 33.69
C PHE A 619 1.17 -0.85 33.59
N THR A 620 1.20 -2.15 33.84
CA THR A 620 2.37 -2.99 33.65
C THR A 620 2.28 -3.70 32.31
N ALA A 621 3.21 -3.41 31.41
CA ALA A 621 3.34 -4.13 30.14
C ALA A 621 4.16 -5.42 30.34
N SER A 622 3.65 -6.55 29.89
CA SER A 622 4.34 -7.84 30.01
C SER A 622 4.10 -8.76 28.80
N LYS A 623 4.97 -9.75 28.64
CA LYS A 623 4.79 -10.87 27.70
C LYS A 623 4.19 -12.04 28.47
N ALA A 624 3.20 -12.70 27.87
CA ALA A 624 2.58 -13.90 28.44
C ALA A 624 2.30 -14.94 27.35
N GLU A 625 2.18 -16.20 27.72
CA GLU A 625 1.69 -17.25 26.82
C GLU A 625 0.26 -17.62 27.21
N ILE A 626 -0.69 -17.46 26.28
CA ILE A 626 -2.10 -17.77 26.51
C ILE A 626 -2.54 -18.71 25.39
N GLY A 627 -2.98 -19.92 25.76
CA GLY A 627 -3.42 -20.93 24.79
C GLY A 627 -2.32 -21.40 23.83
N GLY A 628 -1.05 -21.38 24.24
CA GLY A 628 0.09 -21.75 23.39
C GLY A 628 0.49 -20.69 22.37
N VAL A 629 -0.02 -19.45 22.51
CA VAL A 629 0.34 -18.31 21.65
C VAL A 629 0.93 -17.20 22.53
N PRO A 630 2.06 -16.60 22.14
CA PRO A 630 2.63 -15.48 22.87
C PRO A 630 1.77 -14.23 22.63
N ARG A 631 1.45 -13.56 23.73
CA ARG A 631 0.65 -12.36 23.80
C ARG A 631 1.42 -11.27 24.52
N TYR A 632 1.12 -10.03 24.17
CA TYR A 632 1.50 -8.89 24.98
C TYR A 632 0.28 -8.45 25.77
N THR A 633 0.51 -8.08 27.02
CA THR A 633 -0.56 -7.83 27.97
C THR A 633 -0.38 -6.51 28.69
N VAL A 634 -1.50 -5.96 29.14
CA VAL A 634 -1.55 -4.82 30.05
C VAL A 634 -2.16 -5.33 31.34
N ASN A 635 -1.43 -5.24 32.45
CA ASN A 635 -1.87 -5.79 33.73
C ASN A 635 -2.26 -7.28 33.64
N ASN A 636 -1.52 -8.08 32.86
CA ASN A 636 -1.82 -9.49 32.57
C ASN A 636 -3.15 -9.72 31.81
N VAL A 637 -3.61 -8.72 31.05
CA VAL A 637 -4.74 -8.86 30.11
C VAL A 637 -4.25 -8.63 28.69
N ALA A 638 -4.31 -9.66 27.86
CA ALA A 638 -4.13 -9.54 26.42
C ALA A 638 -5.46 -9.09 25.79
N TYR A 639 -5.47 -7.94 25.12
CA TYR A 639 -6.69 -7.41 24.54
C TYR A 639 -7.26 -8.35 23.48
N LEU A 640 -8.53 -8.70 23.64
CA LEU A 640 -9.30 -9.46 22.66
C LEU A 640 -10.24 -8.53 21.90
N THR A 641 -9.99 -8.34 20.60
CA THR A 641 -10.84 -7.51 19.74
C THR A 641 -12.22 -8.16 19.55
N PRO A 642 -13.32 -7.54 20.00
CA PRO A 642 -14.66 -8.06 19.77
C PRO A 642 -15.10 -7.88 18.30
N LYS A 643 -16.04 -8.73 17.84
CA LYS A 643 -16.63 -8.60 16.50
C LYS A 643 -17.48 -7.32 16.34
N THR A 644 -18.02 -6.82 17.44
CA THR A 644 -18.79 -5.58 17.49
C THR A 644 -17.91 -4.52 18.13
N PRO A 645 -17.63 -3.38 17.46
CA PRO A 645 -16.86 -2.29 18.05
C PRO A 645 -17.46 -1.83 19.38
N LEU A 646 -16.59 -1.52 20.34
CA LEU A 646 -16.98 -1.05 21.68
C LEU A 646 -17.88 0.17 21.60
N LYS A 647 -17.55 1.14 20.74
CA LYS A 647 -18.33 2.37 20.62
C LYS A 647 -19.74 2.11 20.09
N LEU A 648 -19.89 1.12 19.21
CA LEU A 648 -21.19 0.70 18.69
C LEU A 648 -22.01 -0.01 19.78
N ALA A 649 -21.37 -0.87 20.57
CA ALA A 649 -22.01 -1.59 21.67
C ALA A 649 -22.42 -0.66 22.83
N ASP A 650 -21.57 0.31 23.18
CA ASP A 650 -21.85 1.34 24.18
C ASP A 650 -23.07 2.19 23.78
N HIS A 651 -23.11 2.62 22.52
CA HIS A 651 -24.20 3.46 22.01
C HIS A 651 -25.54 2.72 21.84
N PHE A 652 -25.55 1.49 21.31
CA PHE A 652 -26.80 0.81 20.91
C PHE A 652 -27.28 -0.29 21.85
N SER A 653 -26.39 -0.89 22.66
CA SER A 653 -26.76 -2.01 23.55
C SER A 653 -26.30 -1.81 24.99
N ASN A 654 -25.88 -0.60 25.38
CA ASN A 654 -25.36 -0.30 26.71
C ASN A 654 -24.33 -1.36 27.15
N THR A 655 -23.36 -1.64 26.26
CA THR A 655 -22.28 -2.65 26.38
C THR A 655 -22.71 -4.13 26.41
N SER A 656 -24.02 -4.42 26.48
CA SER A 656 -24.56 -5.77 26.70
C SER A 656 -24.04 -6.78 25.68
N GLY A 657 -23.48 -7.88 26.19
CA GLY A 657 -22.99 -9.01 25.39
C GLY A 657 -21.70 -8.75 24.60
N VAL A 658 -21.04 -7.60 24.77
CA VAL A 658 -19.79 -7.25 24.05
C VAL A 658 -18.62 -7.04 25.01
N PHE A 659 -18.80 -6.20 26.03
CA PHE A 659 -17.77 -5.97 27.04
C PHE A 659 -18.39 -5.57 28.38
N GLU A 660 -17.60 -5.75 29.43
CA GLU A 660 -17.93 -5.36 30.80
C GLU A 660 -16.97 -4.26 31.23
N LEU A 661 -17.53 -3.13 31.68
CA LEU A 661 -16.75 -2.00 32.17
C LEU A 661 -16.02 -2.36 33.45
N ASP A 662 -14.75 -1.97 33.56
CA ASP A 662 -13.93 -2.15 34.76
C ASP A 662 -13.79 -3.61 35.23
N LYS A 663 -13.98 -4.56 34.31
CA LYS A 663 -13.81 -5.99 34.58
C LYS A 663 -12.40 -6.33 35.05
N PHE A 664 -11.39 -5.61 34.54
CA PHE A 664 -9.99 -5.86 34.82
C PHE A 664 -9.37 -4.73 35.64
N PRO A 665 -8.43 -5.05 36.54
CA PRO A 665 -7.85 -4.06 37.43
C PRO A 665 -6.94 -3.07 36.70
N THR A 666 -7.09 -1.79 37.05
CA THR A 666 -6.29 -0.69 36.52
C THR A 666 -5.10 -0.33 37.38
N ASN A 667 -5.05 -0.81 38.62
CA ASN A 667 -4.07 -0.41 39.64
C ASN A 667 -3.32 -1.62 40.22
N SER A 668 -3.54 -2.80 39.63
CA SER A 668 -2.86 -4.03 39.95
C SER A 668 -2.86 -4.94 38.74
N THR A 669 -1.99 -5.94 38.77
CA THR A 669 -1.90 -6.97 37.74
C THR A 669 -2.85 -8.12 38.06
N ASN A 670 -3.48 -8.68 37.03
CA ASN A 670 -4.25 -9.91 37.18
C ASN A 670 -3.30 -11.06 37.58
N PRO A 671 -3.61 -11.92 38.56
CA PRO A 671 -2.68 -12.98 39.00
C PRO A 671 -2.28 -13.96 37.90
N VAL A 672 -3.17 -14.19 36.94
CA VAL A 672 -2.92 -15.07 35.78
C VAL A 672 -3.18 -14.28 34.50
N PRO A 673 -2.31 -14.39 33.48
CA PRO A 673 -2.58 -13.83 32.17
C PRO A 673 -3.86 -14.36 31.53
N VAL A 674 -4.70 -13.45 31.04
CA VAL A 674 -5.99 -13.80 30.40
C VAL A 674 -6.17 -13.01 29.10
N GLU A 675 -6.94 -13.58 28.17
CA GLU A 675 -7.47 -12.83 27.04
C GLU A 675 -8.81 -12.19 27.41
N GLY A 676 -8.98 -10.92 27.07
CA GLY A 676 -10.23 -10.22 27.36
C GLY A 676 -10.32 -8.82 26.81
N THR A 677 -11.56 -8.32 26.70
CA THR A 677 -11.84 -6.96 26.25
C THR A 677 -11.62 -5.97 27.41
N PHE A 678 -10.45 -5.35 27.49
CA PHE A 678 -10.11 -4.42 28.57
C PHE A 678 -10.65 -3.01 28.29
N VAL A 679 -11.69 -2.63 29.04
CA VAL A 679 -12.26 -1.27 29.02
C VAL A 679 -12.32 -0.72 30.44
N ALA A 680 -11.68 0.43 30.67
CA ALA A 680 -11.64 1.10 31.96
C ALA A 680 -12.42 2.43 31.93
N THR A 681 -13.05 2.77 33.04
CA THR A 681 -13.84 4.00 33.21
C THR A 681 -12.93 5.17 33.57
N GLY A 682 -13.02 6.24 32.77
CA GLY A 682 -12.41 7.53 33.04
C GLY A 682 -13.47 8.57 33.41
N ASN A 683 -13.30 9.24 34.54
CA ASN A 683 -14.21 10.28 35.00
C ASN A 683 -14.13 11.52 34.09
N HIS A 684 -15.26 11.92 33.48
CA HIS A 684 -15.32 13.08 32.61
C HIS A 684 -15.04 14.38 33.40
N ARG A 685 -14.18 15.23 32.83
CA ARG A 685 -13.71 16.52 33.39
C ARG A 685 -12.86 16.41 34.66
N ASP A 686 -12.27 15.25 34.89
CA ASP A 686 -11.30 15.06 35.96
C ASP A 686 -9.88 14.90 35.41
N TRP A 687 -8.91 15.17 36.28
CA TRP A 687 -7.52 14.85 36.04
C TRP A 687 -7.24 13.41 36.45
N VAL A 688 -6.56 12.69 35.56
CA VAL A 688 -6.10 11.32 35.81
C VAL A 688 -4.60 11.22 35.60
N GLU A 689 -3.97 10.35 36.37
CA GLU A 689 -2.56 9.99 36.23
C GLU A 689 -2.48 8.60 35.60
N LEU A 690 -1.72 8.49 34.51
CA LEU A 690 -1.38 7.20 33.93
C LEU A 690 0.10 6.94 34.19
N VAL A 691 0.39 5.86 34.90
CA VAL A 691 1.73 5.37 35.17
C VAL A 691 1.96 4.12 34.35
N PHE A 692 2.95 4.16 33.48
CA PHE A 692 3.38 3.01 32.69
C PHE A 692 4.65 2.42 33.27
N GLU A 693 4.61 1.15 33.64
CA GLU A 693 5.76 0.39 34.11
C GLU A 693 6.19 -0.61 33.04
N ASN A 694 7.43 -0.48 32.59
CA ASN A 694 8.01 -1.37 31.60
C ASN A 694 9.12 -2.22 32.25
N TRP A 695 8.76 -3.45 32.61
CA TRP A 695 9.68 -4.46 33.13
C TRP A 695 10.34 -5.30 32.04
N SER A 696 10.04 -5.05 30.77
CA SER A 696 10.75 -5.68 29.67
C SER A 696 12.15 -5.05 29.54
N ASP A 697 13.07 -5.85 29.01
CA ASP A 697 14.36 -5.42 28.47
C ASP A 697 14.24 -4.63 27.14
N GLU A 698 13.02 -4.52 26.58
CA GLU A 698 12.76 -3.84 25.33
C GLU A 698 12.14 -2.45 25.55
N MET A 699 12.56 -1.50 24.72
CA MET A 699 11.90 -0.20 24.59
C MET A 699 10.49 -0.38 24.04
N ASP A 700 9.54 0.41 24.56
CA ASP A 700 8.20 0.58 24.00
C ASP A 700 7.79 2.07 23.97
N SER A 701 6.66 2.36 23.35
CA SER A 701 6.06 3.70 23.27
C SER A 701 4.56 3.56 23.26
N TRP A 702 3.86 4.38 24.03
CA TRP A 702 2.43 4.29 24.25
C TRP A 702 1.71 5.55 23.79
N HIS A 703 0.53 5.35 23.22
CA HIS A 703 -0.29 6.39 22.61
C HIS A 703 -1.71 6.34 23.14
N LEU A 704 -2.27 7.52 23.41
CA LEU A 704 -3.66 7.68 23.79
C LEU A 704 -4.41 8.45 22.70
N ASP A 705 -5.34 7.78 22.02
CA ASP A 705 -6.21 8.42 21.06
C ASP A 705 -7.11 9.46 21.76
N GLY A 706 -7.55 10.48 21.04
CA GLY A 706 -8.51 11.46 21.54
C GLY A 706 -7.96 12.53 22.49
N PHE A 707 -6.73 12.36 23.00
CA PHE A 707 -6.15 13.22 24.01
C PHE A 707 -4.71 13.62 23.70
N SER A 708 -4.29 14.69 24.35
CA SER A 708 -2.88 14.92 24.64
C SER A 708 -2.70 14.94 26.15
N PHE A 709 -1.54 14.54 26.62
CA PHE A 709 -1.21 14.42 28.03
C PHE A 709 0.09 15.13 28.37
N TYR A 710 0.23 15.50 29.63
CA TYR A 710 1.41 16.16 30.18
C TYR A 710 2.39 15.11 30.68
N VAL A 711 3.58 15.07 30.11
CA VAL A 711 4.61 14.11 30.55
C VAL A 711 5.30 14.63 31.79
N VAL A 712 4.91 14.12 32.96
CA VAL A 712 5.31 14.68 34.27
C VAL A 712 6.54 14.01 34.86
N GLY A 713 6.83 12.74 34.53
CA GLY A 713 7.96 12.05 35.14
C GLY A 713 8.46 10.83 34.39
N PHE A 714 9.74 10.53 34.62
CA PHE A 714 10.43 9.32 34.21
C PHE A 714 11.35 8.89 35.35
N GLY A 715 11.42 7.60 35.62
CA GLY A 715 12.36 7.03 36.58
C GLY A 715 12.72 5.59 36.26
N ILE A 716 13.84 5.14 36.82
CA ILE A 716 14.31 3.76 36.71
C ILE A 716 13.76 2.98 37.90
N ALA A 717 13.57 1.66 37.73
CA ALA A 717 13.00 0.74 38.71
C ALA A 717 11.48 0.93 38.92
N GLU A 718 10.97 0.49 40.07
CA GLU A 718 9.54 0.47 40.39
C GLU A 718 9.01 1.88 40.64
N TRP A 719 7.79 2.15 40.17
CA TRP A 719 7.12 3.38 40.51
C TRP A 719 6.53 3.28 41.91
N SER A 720 6.68 4.33 42.71
CA SER A 720 6.00 4.46 44.00
C SER A 720 5.39 5.85 44.16
N PRO A 721 4.31 6.02 44.95
CA PRO A 721 3.68 7.31 45.17
C PRO A 721 4.61 8.45 45.57
N GLU A 722 5.71 8.15 46.26
CA GLU A 722 6.71 9.10 46.77
C GLU A 722 7.49 9.79 45.64
N VAL A 723 7.65 9.12 44.48
CA VAL A 723 8.40 9.68 43.35
C VAL A 723 7.67 10.84 42.67
N ARG A 724 6.40 11.10 43.02
CA ARG A 724 5.67 12.31 42.56
C ARG A 724 6.38 13.61 42.98
N SER A 725 7.17 13.58 44.04
CA SER A 725 8.04 14.69 44.44
C SER A 725 9.08 15.07 43.39
N THR A 726 9.39 14.17 42.46
CA THR A 726 10.35 14.37 41.36
C THR A 726 9.71 14.84 40.06
N TYR A 727 8.37 14.94 40.02
CA TYR A 727 7.64 15.29 38.80
C TYR A 727 7.92 16.72 38.37
N ASN A 728 8.07 16.90 37.05
CA ASN A 728 7.98 18.23 36.47
C ASN A 728 6.50 18.61 36.30
N LEU A 729 6.01 19.46 37.20
CA LEU A 729 4.65 20.00 37.15
C LEU A 729 4.61 21.46 36.69
N TYR A 730 5.74 22.03 36.26
CA TYR A 730 5.84 23.43 35.88
C TYR A 730 5.71 23.63 34.37
N ASP A 731 6.52 22.94 33.59
CA ASP A 731 6.53 22.98 32.13
C ASP A 731 6.61 21.59 31.43
N PRO A 732 5.85 20.58 31.90
CA PRO A 732 5.83 19.27 31.26
C PRO A 732 5.33 19.38 29.82
N VAL A 733 6.04 18.73 28.90
CA VAL A 733 5.67 18.71 27.49
C VAL A 733 4.34 18.00 27.28
N VAL A 734 3.46 18.60 26.47
CA VAL A 734 2.14 18.05 26.13
C VAL A 734 2.23 17.29 24.81
N ARG A 735 1.80 16.03 24.80
CA ARG A 735 2.01 15.10 23.67
C ARG A 735 0.91 14.04 23.59
N SER A 736 0.86 13.26 22.51
CA SER A 736 -0.03 12.09 22.39
C SER A 736 0.69 10.75 22.54
N THR A 737 2.02 10.73 22.40
CA THR A 737 2.83 9.51 22.48
C THR A 737 4.00 9.67 23.44
N VAL A 738 4.16 8.72 24.36
CA VAL A 738 5.25 8.72 25.36
C VAL A 738 6.05 7.44 25.27
N GLN A 739 7.35 7.55 25.49
CA GLN A 739 8.28 6.44 25.43
C GLN A 739 8.43 5.77 26.79
N LEU A 740 8.56 4.44 26.80
CA LEU A 740 8.69 3.60 27.98
C LEU A 740 10.02 2.86 27.91
N PHE A 741 10.98 3.29 28.72
CA PHE A 741 12.32 2.71 28.71
C PHE A 741 12.36 1.34 29.40
N PRO A 742 13.32 0.46 29.04
CA PRO A 742 13.51 -0.80 29.75
C PRO A 742 13.74 -0.60 31.25
N SER A 743 13.15 -1.47 32.07
CA SER A 743 13.28 -1.45 33.55
C SER A 743 12.97 -0.08 34.17
N SER A 744 11.96 0.61 33.66
CA SER A 744 11.65 1.99 34.03
C SER A 744 10.14 2.25 34.12
N TRP A 745 9.79 3.38 34.71
CA TRP A 745 8.44 3.91 34.71
C TRP A 745 8.37 5.27 34.02
N THR A 746 7.20 5.56 33.46
CA THR A 746 6.84 6.84 32.86
C THR A 746 5.47 7.26 33.34
N ALA A 747 5.31 8.51 33.77
CA ALA A 747 4.05 9.02 34.29
C ALA A 747 3.57 10.24 33.50
N VAL A 748 2.27 10.27 33.20
CA VAL A 748 1.61 11.35 32.49
C VAL A 748 0.31 11.77 33.17
N TYR A 749 -0.02 13.07 33.10
CA TYR A 749 -1.32 13.59 33.52
C TYR A 749 -2.20 13.87 32.31
N VAL A 750 -3.46 13.44 32.39
CA VAL A 750 -4.45 13.63 31.33
C VAL A 750 -5.68 14.31 31.93
N TYR A 751 -6.22 15.28 31.21
CA TYR A 751 -7.52 15.87 31.55
C TYR A 751 -8.59 15.25 30.64
N LEU A 752 -9.54 14.52 31.23
CA LEU A 752 -10.52 13.74 30.47
C LEU A 752 -11.70 14.61 30.02
N ASP A 753 -11.46 15.57 29.11
CA ASP A 753 -12.44 16.53 28.59
C ASP A 753 -13.17 16.07 27.31
N ASN A 754 -12.89 14.86 26.84
CA ASN A 754 -13.37 14.36 25.55
C ASN A 754 -14.18 13.06 25.75
N PRO A 755 -15.51 13.15 25.93
CA PRO A 755 -16.37 11.98 26.02
C PRO A 755 -16.27 11.08 24.78
N GLY A 756 -16.28 9.78 25.00
CA GLY A 756 -16.12 8.76 23.96
C GLY A 756 -15.45 7.50 24.47
N ILE A 757 -15.10 6.63 23.52
CA ILE A 757 -14.25 5.46 23.78
C ILE A 757 -12.94 5.68 23.05
N TRP A 758 -11.84 5.63 23.79
CA TRP A 758 -10.51 6.02 23.30
C TRP A 758 -9.50 4.92 23.54
N ASN A 759 -8.72 4.58 22.51
CA ASN A 759 -7.73 3.52 22.62
C ASN A 759 -6.45 4.02 23.29
N LEU A 760 -5.95 3.24 24.23
CA LEU A 760 -4.64 3.38 24.84
C LEU A 760 -3.81 2.15 24.46
N ARG A 761 -2.75 2.33 23.68
CA ARG A 761 -2.02 1.22 23.06
C ARG A 761 -0.51 1.43 23.01
N SER A 762 0.22 0.32 22.89
CA SER A 762 1.58 0.34 22.37
C SER A 762 1.59 0.79 20.89
N GLN A 763 2.62 1.54 20.51
CA GLN A 763 2.90 1.93 19.14
C GLN A 763 3.84 0.94 18.42
N LYS A 764 4.47 0.00 19.15
CA LYS A 764 5.10 -1.16 18.52
C LYS A 764 4.00 -2.06 17.97
N LEU A 765 4.01 -2.24 16.65
CA LEU A 765 2.91 -2.90 15.95
C LEU A 765 2.74 -4.36 16.38
N LYS A 766 3.85 -5.05 16.67
CA LYS A 766 3.84 -6.42 17.22
C LYS A 766 3.13 -6.48 18.57
N ASN A 767 3.47 -5.58 19.48
CA ASN A 767 2.88 -5.54 20.82
C ASN A 767 1.39 -5.25 20.73
N TRP A 768 1.01 -4.22 19.95
CA TRP A 768 -0.39 -3.87 19.73
C TRP A 768 -1.18 -5.03 19.13
N TYR A 769 -0.71 -5.60 18.01
CA TYR A 769 -1.39 -6.70 17.32
C TYR A 769 -1.58 -7.94 18.19
N LEU A 770 -0.67 -8.18 19.13
CA LEU A 770 -0.71 -9.30 20.07
C LEU A 770 -1.42 -8.97 21.39
N GLY A 771 -2.00 -7.78 21.55
CA GLY A 771 -2.92 -7.46 22.64
C GLY A 771 -2.48 -6.37 23.62
N ALA A 772 -1.38 -5.65 23.39
CA ALA A 772 -0.92 -4.54 24.24
C ALA A 772 -1.73 -3.26 24.02
N GLU A 773 -3.03 -3.31 24.33
CA GLU A 773 -3.94 -2.18 24.28
C GLU A 773 -5.06 -2.32 25.31
N LEU A 774 -5.74 -1.22 25.61
CA LEU A 774 -7.00 -1.15 26.32
C LEU A 774 -7.79 0.06 25.84
N TYR A 775 -9.02 0.21 26.29
CA TYR A 775 -9.84 1.38 25.97
C TYR A 775 -10.27 2.12 27.24
N LEU A 776 -10.18 3.44 27.20
CA LEU A 776 -10.76 4.33 28.20
C LEU A 776 -12.14 4.77 27.72
N ARG A 777 -13.17 4.48 28.52
CA ARG A 777 -14.51 5.03 28.33
C ARG A 777 -14.65 6.29 29.17
N VAL A 778 -14.74 7.43 28.52
CA VAL A 778 -15.05 8.71 29.15
C VAL A 778 -16.50 9.03 28.87
N TYR A 779 -17.32 9.15 29.91
CA TYR A 779 -18.77 9.25 29.76
C TYR A 779 -19.32 10.50 30.43
N ASP A 780 -20.21 11.19 29.72
CA ASP A 780 -21.10 12.20 30.28
C ASP A 780 -22.55 11.69 30.15
N ALA A 781 -23.31 11.72 31.25
CA ALA A 781 -24.69 11.24 31.26
C ALA A 781 -25.65 12.19 30.53
N ASP A 782 -25.23 13.42 30.25
CA ASP A 782 -26.00 14.41 29.49
C ASP A 782 -25.91 14.11 27.98
N PRO A 783 -27.03 13.78 27.32
CA PRO A 783 -27.07 13.42 25.90
C PRO A 783 -26.88 14.63 24.96
N ASN A 784 -26.44 15.77 25.49
CA ASN A 784 -26.21 16.98 24.72
C ASN A 784 -25.16 16.75 23.62
N PRO A 785 -25.49 16.96 22.33
CA PRO A 785 -24.55 16.78 21.23
C PRO A 785 -23.36 17.75 21.26
N ALA A 786 -23.42 18.81 22.10
CA ALA A 786 -22.29 19.68 22.38
C ALA A 786 -21.21 19.02 23.27
N LYS A 787 -21.51 17.87 23.89
CA LYS A 787 -20.61 17.10 24.75
C LYS A 787 -20.08 15.82 24.09
N GLU A 788 -20.90 15.17 23.27
CA GLU A 788 -20.47 14.10 22.39
C GLU A 788 -21.30 14.12 21.11
N ARG A 789 -20.68 14.08 19.94
CA ARG A 789 -21.42 14.09 18.68
C ARG A 789 -22.22 12.79 18.50
N ALA A 790 -23.42 12.94 17.96
CA ALA A 790 -24.21 11.81 17.51
C ALA A 790 -23.44 10.98 16.46
N SER A 791 -23.80 9.69 16.36
CA SER A 791 -23.25 8.83 15.32
C SER A 791 -23.47 9.43 13.93
N PRO A 792 -22.50 9.32 13.01
CA PRO A 792 -22.66 9.87 11.66
C PRO A 792 -23.73 9.10 10.86
N ASP A 793 -24.39 9.79 9.92
CA ASP A 793 -25.45 9.18 9.09
C ASP A 793 -24.94 8.00 8.25
N ASN A 794 -23.66 8.03 7.87
CA ASN A 794 -22.97 6.98 7.10
C ASN A 794 -22.29 5.93 8.00
N LEU A 795 -22.74 5.74 9.24
CA LEU A 795 -22.14 4.80 10.19
C LEU A 795 -22.11 3.37 9.63
N LEU A 796 -20.92 2.80 9.54
CA LEU A 796 -20.74 1.39 9.22
C LEU A 796 -21.19 0.51 10.38
N ARG A 797 -21.95 -0.57 10.08
CA ARG A 797 -22.44 -1.53 11.07
C ARG A 797 -21.88 -2.93 10.82
N CYS A 798 -21.62 -3.66 11.89
CA CYS A 798 -21.03 -4.99 11.89
C CYS A 798 -21.30 -5.69 13.23
N GLY A 799 -20.94 -6.97 13.33
CA GLY A 799 -21.15 -7.77 14.54
C GLY A 799 -22.64 -7.88 14.87
N ASN A 800 -23.03 -7.58 16.10
CA ASN A 800 -24.41 -7.70 16.58
C ASN A 800 -25.39 -6.72 15.90
N PHE A 801 -24.88 -5.73 15.15
CA PHE A 801 -25.69 -4.71 14.48
C PHE A 801 -25.57 -4.77 12.95
N GLU A 802 -24.99 -5.84 12.40
CA GLU A 802 -24.92 -6.03 10.94
C GLU A 802 -26.34 -6.02 10.35
N LEU A 803 -26.54 -5.19 9.31
CA LEU A 803 -27.83 -5.12 8.65
C LEU A 803 -28.10 -6.44 7.92
N PRO A 804 -29.33 -6.98 7.98
CA PRO A 804 -29.68 -8.13 7.15
C PRO A 804 -29.45 -7.77 5.68
N PRO A 805 -28.94 -8.70 4.86
CA PRO A 805 -28.73 -8.43 3.45
C PRO A 805 -30.05 -7.92 2.84
N SER A 806 -30.01 -6.75 2.22
CA SER A 806 -31.17 -6.14 1.58
C SER A 806 -31.68 -7.08 0.48
N VAL A 807 -32.97 -7.40 0.54
CA VAL A 807 -33.68 -8.14 -0.51
C VAL A 807 -33.78 -7.25 -1.74
N LEU A 808 -32.78 -7.30 -2.62
CA LEU A 808 -32.87 -6.81 -3.98
C LEU A 808 -33.01 -8.02 -4.92
N SER A 809 -34.26 -8.23 -5.34
CA SER A 809 -34.75 -9.02 -6.49
C SER A 809 -34.33 -10.50 -6.61
N GLN A 810 -35.22 -11.40 -6.14
CA GLN A 810 -35.35 -12.74 -6.71
C GLN A 810 -36.12 -12.68 -8.05
N PRO A 811 -35.79 -13.50 -9.05
CA PRO A 811 -36.75 -14.03 -10.01
C PRO A 811 -37.33 -15.37 -9.52
N LEU A 812 -38.57 -15.63 -9.91
CA LEU A 812 -39.47 -16.68 -9.43
C LEU A 812 -38.99 -18.15 -9.61
N ASN A 813 -39.29 -18.94 -8.57
CA ASN A 813 -39.66 -20.37 -8.50
C ASN A 813 -39.37 -21.30 -9.69
N SER A 814 -38.71 -22.44 -9.39
CA SER A 814 -39.33 -23.77 -9.61
C SER A 814 -38.61 -24.92 -8.89
N PHE A 815 -39.38 -25.54 -8.00
CA PHE A 815 -39.45 -26.97 -7.63
C PHE A 815 -38.37 -27.68 -6.80
N SER A 816 -38.92 -28.27 -5.74
CA SER A 816 -38.43 -29.20 -4.74
C SER A 816 -38.08 -30.59 -5.28
N GLY A 817 -37.02 -31.18 -4.74
CA GLY A 817 -36.78 -32.62 -4.72
C GLY A 817 -35.66 -32.98 -3.75
N SER A 818 -35.97 -33.76 -2.71
CA SER A 818 -35.03 -34.40 -1.78
C SER A 818 -35.11 -35.92 -1.96
N PRO A 819 -34.26 -36.73 -1.29
CA PRO A 819 -32.80 -36.86 -1.39
C PRO A 819 -32.41 -38.32 -1.74
N SER A 820 -31.21 -38.60 -2.25
CA SER A 820 -30.68 -39.97 -2.19
C SER A 820 -29.16 -40.07 -2.22
N THR A 821 -28.66 -40.72 -1.17
CA THR A 821 -27.40 -41.44 -0.99
C THR A 821 -26.65 -41.85 -2.26
N ALA A 822 -25.36 -41.50 -2.34
CA ALA A 822 -24.42 -42.12 -3.28
C ALA A 822 -23.11 -42.51 -2.58
N PHE A 823 -22.72 -43.76 -2.83
CA PHE A 823 -21.59 -44.52 -2.29
C PHE A 823 -20.21 -43.92 -2.60
N ASN A 824 -19.28 -44.10 -1.67
CA ASN A 824 -17.85 -43.79 -1.80
C ASN A 824 -17.17 -44.61 -2.89
N LEU A 825 -16.82 -43.97 -4.02
CA LEU A 825 -16.08 -44.56 -5.14
C LEU A 825 -14.59 -44.19 -5.14
N HIS A 826 -14.01 -43.87 -3.97
CA HIS A 826 -12.63 -43.37 -3.91
C HIS A 826 -11.55 -44.47 -3.82
N ASN A 827 -11.92 -45.69 -3.39
CA ASN A 827 -10.94 -46.76 -3.16
C ASN A 827 -10.73 -47.71 -4.34
N ALA A 828 -11.58 -47.68 -5.38
CA ALA A 828 -11.44 -48.59 -6.53
C ALA A 828 -10.39 -48.12 -7.55
N TRP A 829 -10.22 -46.80 -7.69
CA TRP A 829 -9.29 -46.21 -8.66
C TRP A 829 -7.81 -46.39 -8.25
N PHE A 830 -7.52 -46.38 -6.96
CA PHE A 830 -6.16 -46.50 -6.45
C PHE A 830 -5.56 -47.90 -6.66
N HIS A 831 -6.40 -48.94 -6.63
CA HIS A 831 -5.96 -50.32 -6.86
C HIS A 831 -5.74 -50.63 -8.34
N ILE A 832 -6.49 -50.01 -9.25
CA ILE A 832 -6.35 -50.23 -10.71
C ILE A 832 -5.04 -49.61 -11.22
N VAL A 833 -4.66 -48.43 -10.73
CA VAL A 833 -3.42 -47.76 -11.16
C VAL A 833 -2.17 -48.52 -10.69
N MET A 834 -2.18 -49.10 -9.49
CA MET A 834 -1.04 -49.89 -8.99
C MET A 834 -0.87 -51.22 -9.71
N ILE A 835 -1.96 -51.84 -10.19
CA ILE A 835 -1.90 -53.08 -10.99
C ILE A 835 -1.37 -52.79 -12.41
N CYS A 836 -1.70 -51.64 -13.00
CA CYS A 836 -1.17 -51.27 -14.32
C CYS A 836 0.35 -50.96 -14.27
N ILE A 837 0.85 -50.38 -13.18
CA ILE A 837 2.28 -50.07 -13.02
C ILE A 837 3.10 -51.35 -12.81
N SER A 838 2.59 -52.34 -12.08
CA SER A 838 3.30 -53.63 -11.89
C SER A 838 3.35 -54.48 -13.16
N VAL A 839 2.32 -54.44 -14.00
CA VAL A 839 2.29 -55.16 -15.30
C VAL A 839 3.28 -54.53 -16.30
N ILE A 840 3.44 -53.20 -16.31
CA ILE A 840 4.40 -52.52 -17.19
C ILE A 840 5.85 -52.78 -16.73
N LEU A 841 6.12 -52.80 -15.41
CA LEU A 841 7.45 -53.12 -14.89
C LEU A 841 7.85 -54.59 -15.10
N SER A 842 6.88 -55.52 -15.12
CA SER A 842 7.14 -56.93 -15.41
C SER A 842 7.38 -57.22 -16.89
N LEU A 843 6.89 -56.37 -17.80
CA LEU A 843 7.13 -56.50 -19.26
C LEU A 843 8.49 -55.93 -19.67
N CYS A 844 9.04 -54.95 -18.93
CA CYS A 844 10.37 -54.39 -19.20
C CYS A 844 11.54 -55.20 -18.62
N SER A 845 11.29 -56.29 -17.89
CA SER A 845 12.33 -57.17 -17.32
C SER A 845 12.51 -58.49 -18.10
N SER A 846 11.95 -58.59 -19.31
CA SER A 846 12.11 -59.77 -20.20
C SER A 846 12.37 -59.42 -21.67
N ILE A 847 12.97 -58.24 -21.95
CA ILE A 847 13.53 -57.88 -23.26
C ILE A 847 14.98 -57.50 -23.10
#